data_AF-A0A2E7BN67-F1
#
_entry.id   AF-A0A2E7BN67-F1
#
_cell.length_a   1.000
_cell.length_b   1.000
_cell.length_c   1.000
_cell.angle_alpha   90.00
_cell.angle_beta   90.00
_cell.angle_gamma   90.00
#
_symmetry.space_group_name_H-M   'P 1'
#
loop_
_entity.id
_entity.type
_entity.pdbx_description
1 polymer ?
#
loop_
_entity_poly.entity_id
_entity_poly.type
_entity_poly.pdbx_seq_one_letter_code
_entity_poly.pdbx_strand_id
1 'polypeptide(L)'
;MLGSTSGEGRCASLLILLCLALGVAGCASAPPAGPLSAAASLAQKRAWILQLEDQRVLRDPTLPKSQSGAEDLDISSSDSSPVSLMSPEPDLLTLLKDPIVAIRRRAALAVGRVGLPIGVPGLVDALSDPRYEVREMAAFGLGLLGDPIASEPLVAALEDSFPIVQARAAEALGRIGAANAVDALQAMAQRHITAAYEVDPEEVDYPLAPRVEAFRSGIYALAAVGDYEALADTLLTDEGDPILWWWPVAHALAQVGDRRAVGPLATLAAIQGSVGVALAARGLGALQQSSALPVLLDLLDLQRRDRRVVVTAVRALAELGDVEAEPALRGLLGNPDIDSTLLVELVEALAAINAVGSVDVMVELLGHSWPPLRGAALRGLARLDPERFLLVLSSLPPDRHWQVRADLAQALALVDSEVAAFRLSLLLEDQDRRVIPSVLKSLVQVGAPDVDDILLEHLASDDVVVRKTAASLLGELGVQRAVESLAMAYENSRSDPSYLARAAAVDALARIGGSAALETLELALEDPDWAVRVRVAVHLENAGELEGSTAPIRPAPVRMSTEFYSSPELVAPSVSPHVFIETDEGTIQIELAVNEAPLTSDNFMALARSGFYDGLLVHRVVPNYVVQSGDPRSDSEGGPGYTIRDELSLLPVMRGSVGMALDWADTGGSQFFIATSPQPQLNGRYTLFGKVIAGMEVVDQLEPGDVIRRVSVWDGKTPIN
;
A
#
# COMPACT_ATOMS: atom_id res chain seq x y z
N MET A 1 12.01 27.13 74.97
CA MET A 1 12.98 28.10 75.54
C MET A 1 13.29 29.09 74.41
N LEU A 2 12.63 30.26 74.40
CA LEU A 2 13.19 31.56 74.82
C LEU A 2 14.45 31.91 74.03
N GLY A 3 14.34 32.76 72.99
CA GLY A 3 14.80 34.17 73.04
C GLY A 3 16.27 34.27 72.57
N SER A 4 16.86 35.33 72.05
CA SER A 4 16.49 36.70 71.70
C SER A 4 17.74 37.33 71.04
N THR A 5 17.53 38.33 70.18
CA THR A 5 18.32 39.57 70.03
C THR A 5 19.80 39.60 69.55
N SER A 6 19.96 40.33 68.44
CA SER A 6 20.82 41.53 68.21
C SER A 6 22.36 41.43 68.14
N GLY A 7 22.93 42.12 67.13
CA GLY A 7 24.32 42.59 67.12
C GLY A 7 24.65 43.35 65.84
N GLU A 8 24.61 44.69 65.93
CA GLU A 8 24.97 45.67 64.88
C GLU A 8 26.48 45.74 64.61
N GLY A 9 26.86 46.32 63.47
CA GLY A 9 28.23 46.78 63.21
C GLY A 9 28.39 47.52 61.87
N ARG A 10 28.14 48.83 61.86
CA ARG A 10 28.47 49.78 60.77
C ARG A 10 29.88 50.37 60.98
N CYS A 11 30.62 50.63 59.90
CA CYS A 11 31.71 51.61 59.82
C CYS A 11 31.86 52.04 58.34
N ALA A 12 31.29 53.17 57.89
CA ALA A 12 31.88 54.52 57.77
C ALA A 12 33.10 54.57 56.80
N SER A 13 32.92 55.01 55.54
CA SER A 13 33.01 56.41 55.03
C SER A 13 34.44 56.87 54.70
N LEU A 14 34.74 57.20 53.43
CA LEU A 14 35.30 58.51 53.05
C LEU A 14 35.35 58.76 51.52
N LEU A 15 34.84 59.92 51.12
CA LEU A 15 34.96 60.56 49.82
C LEU A 15 36.40 61.03 49.54
N ILE A 16 36.85 60.95 48.28
CA ILE A 16 37.67 62.02 47.66
C ILE A 16 37.12 62.29 46.26
N LEU A 17 36.79 63.56 46.04
CA LEU A 17 36.30 64.18 44.81
C LEU A 17 37.50 64.89 44.14
N LEU A 18 37.69 64.73 42.83
CA LEU A 18 38.41 65.71 42.00
C LEU A 18 37.79 65.75 40.59
N CYS A 19 37.34 66.93 40.19
CA CYS A 19 36.69 67.23 38.91
C CYS A 19 37.67 67.83 37.88
N LEU A 20 37.18 67.89 36.62
CA LEU A 20 37.60 68.62 35.40
C LEU A 20 38.19 67.69 34.29
N ALA A 21 37.74 67.69 33.02
CA ALA A 21 36.74 68.48 32.31
C ALA A 21 36.37 67.86 30.94
N LEU A 22 35.15 68.19 30.46
CA LEU A 22 34.70 68.43 29.07
C LEU A 22 34.57 67.29 28.03
N GLY A 23 33.36 67.18 27.44
CA GLY A 23 33.11 66.57 26.13
C GLY A 23 31.67 66.11 25.93
N VAL A 24 30.87 66.90 25.19
CA VAL A 24 29.45 66.65 24.88
C VAL A 24 29.32 65.67 23.71
N ALA A 25 28.52 64.61 23.85
CA ALA A 25 27.86 63.92 22.73
C ALA A 25 26.65 63.13 23.26
N GLY A 26 25.48 63.31 22.62
CA GLY A 26 24.20 62.80 23.08
C GLY A 26 24.07 61.28 23.02
N CYS A 27 23.50 60.69 24.08
CA CYS A 27 22.97 59.34 24.04
C CYS A 27 21.51 59.41 23.60
N ALA A 28 21.25 59.11 22.32
CA ALA A 28 19.95 58.65 21.89
C ALA A 28 19.66 57.31 22.60
N SER A 29 18.53 57.22 23.28
CA SER A 29 18.01 55.98 23.85
C SER A 29 17.81 54.95 22.74
N ALA A 30 18.56 53.85 22.79
CA ALA A 30 18.30 52.70 21.94
C ALA A 30 16.89 52.15 22.25
N PRO A 31 16.07 51.81 21.24
CA PRO A 31 14.79 51.14 21.47
C PRO A 31 15.06 49.76 22.10
N PRO A 32 14.13 49.22 22.92
CA PRO A 32 14.29 47.90 23.49
C PRO A 32 14.41 46.87 22.36
N ALA A 33 15.34 45.92 22.51
CA ALA A 33 15.51 44.80 21.61
C ALA A 33 14.14 44.15 21.36
N GLY A 34 13.75 44.04 20.08
CA GLY A 34 12.54 43.33 19.69
C GLY A 34 12.57 41.88 20.19
N PRO A 35 11.41 41.23 20.37
CA PRO A 35 11.36 39.85 20.84
C PRO A 35 12.20 38.98 19.90
N LEU A 36 13.18 38.27 20.47
CA LEU A 36 13.86 37.17 19.80
C LEU A 36 12.79 36.22 19.26
N SER A 37 12.83 35.93 17.96
CA SER A 37 11.99 34.89 17.34
C SER A 37 12.07 33.61 18.18
N ALA A 38 10.96 33.22 18.82
CA ALA A 38 10.93 32.02 19.63
C ALA A 38 11.08 30.79 18.72
N ALA A 39 12.04 29.91 19.04
CA ALA A 39 12.23 28.67 18.30
C ALA A 39 10.92 27.85 18.29
N ALA A 40 10.57 27.28 17.12
CA ALA A 40 9.34 26.51 16.96
C ALA A 40 9.27 25.31 17.93
N SER A 41 8.10 25.09 18.52
CA SER A 41 7.83 23.96 19.42
C SER A 41 7.85 22.62 18.69
N LEU A 42 8.00 21.52 19.45
CA LEU A 42 7.95 20.16 18.90
C LEU A 42 6.65 19.89 18.13
N ALA A 43 5.51 20.29 18.69
CA ALA A 43 4.20 20.11 18.07
C ALA A 43 4.07 20.90 16.76
N GLN A 44 4.57 22.15 16.73
CA GLN A 44 4.59 22.96 15.50
C GLN A 44 5.45 22.31 14.41
N LYS A 45 6.64 21.80 14.77
CA LYS A 45 7.51 21.10 13.81
C LYS A 45 6.87 19.82 13.28
N ARG A 46 6.13 19.07 14.10
CA ARG A 46 5.36 17.90 13.65
C ARG A 46 4.23 18.29 12.72
N ALA A 47 3.48 19.34 13.04
CA ALA A 47 2.44 19.89 12.17
C ALA A 47 3.00 20.26 10.79
N TRP A 48 4.15 20.95 10.77
CA TRP A 48 4.85 21.27 9.53
C TRP A 48 5.22 20.03 8.73
N ILE A 49 5.75 18.98 9.37
CA ILE A 49 6.08 17.74 8.66
C ILE A 49 4.82 17.10 8.08
N LEU A 50 3.73 16.98 8.86
CA LEU A 50 2.47 16.42 8.38
C LEU A 50 1.91 17.19 7.18
N GLN A 51 1.96 18.52 7.25
CA GLN A 51 1.53 19.41 6.18
C GLN A 51 2.39 19.24 4.92
N LEU A 52 3.72 19.26 5.05
CA LEU A 52 4.66 19.12 3.92
C LEU A 52 4.55 17.75 3.26
N GLU A 53 4.39 16.70 4.07
CA GLU A 53 4.11 15.35 3.57
C GLU A 53 2.77 15.30 2.82
N ASP A 54 1.71 15.93 3.34
CA ASP A 54 0.40 15.98 2.68
C ASP A 54 0.40 16.74 1.37
N GLN A 55 1.16 17.81 1.34
CA GLN A 55 1.36 18.62 0.15
C GLN A 55 2.39 18.01 -0.81
N ARG A 56 3.12 16.95 -0.45
CA ARG A 56 4.23 16.38 -1.24
C ARG A 56 5.31 17.38 -1.65
N VAL A 57 5.72 18.22 -0.71
CA VAL A 57 6.80 19.16 -0.93
C VAL A 57 7.84 19.08 0.16
N LEU A 58 9.09 19.35 -0.18
CA LEU A 58 10.14 19.48 0.82
C LEU A 58 10.07 20.83 1.55
N ARG A 59 9.57 21.87 0.89
CA ARG A 59 9.46 23.23 1.43
C ARG A 59 8.18 23.87 0.94
N ASP A 60 7.53 24.64 1.80
CA ASP A 60 6.35 25.42 1.42
C ASP A 60 6.74 26.50 0.38
N PRO A 61 6.20 26.44 -0.85
CA PRO A 61 6.56 27.38 -1.91
C PRO A 61 5.93 28.77 -1.73
N THR A 62 4.94 28.91 -0.85
CA THR A 62 4.25 30.18 -0.58
C THR A 62 5.06 31.12 0.31
N LEU A 63 6.12 30.60 0.95
CA LEU A 63 6.99 31.36 1.82
C LEU A 63 8.23 31.89 1.06
N PRO A 64 8.71 33.11 1.39
CA PRO A 64 9.88 33.69 0.71
C PRO A 64 11.11 32.80 0.85
N LYS A 65 11.90 32.63 -0.23
CA LYS A 65 13.18 31.90 -0.14
C LYS A 65 14.12 32.64 0.81
N SER A 66 14.48 32.02 1.94
CA SER A 66 15.62 32.44 2.78
C SER A 66 16.82 32.81 1.92
N GLN A 67 17.26 34.07 1.98
CA GLN A 67 18.43 34.58 1.27
C GLN A 67 19.70 33.95 1.85
N SER A 68 20.15 32.82 1.31
CA SER A 68 21.55 32.41 1.43
C SER A 68 22.31 33.03 0.25
N GLY A 69 22.72 34.30 0.42
CA GLY A 69 23.56 34.98 -0.55
C GLY A 69 24.95 34.33 -0.61
N ALA A 70 25.25 33.67 -1.72
CA ALA A 70 26.61 33.58 -2.24
C ALA A 70 26.70 34.62 -3.38
N GLU A 71 26.85 35.89 -3.01
CA GLU A 71 27.41 36.90 -3.90
C GLU A 71 28.77 37.29 -3.33
N ASP A 72 29.77 37.29 -4.21
CA ASP A 72 31.16 37.63 -3.95
C ASP A 72 31.28 38.87 -3.06
N LEU A 73 31.78 38.68 -1.84
CA LEU A 73 32.19 39.78 -0.96
C LEU A 73 33.65 39.58 -0.56
N ASP A 74 34.46 40.51 -1.04
CA ASP A 74 35.86 40.75 -0.71
C ASP A 74 36.14 40.56 0.79
N ILE A 75 37.19 39.79 1.06
CA ILE A 75 37.68 39.50 2.42
C ILE A 75 38.37 40.75 2.97
N SER A 76 37.67 41.52 3.81
CA SER A 76 38.29 42.18 4.97
C SER A 76 37.27 42.70 5.97
N SER A 77 37.00 41.94 7.04
CA SER A 77 36.95 42.44 8.41
C SER A 77 36.51 41.32 9.36
N SER A 78 37.26 41.20 10.44
CA SER A 78 36.94 40.37 11.58
C SER A 78 35.75 40.95 12.32
N ASP A 79 34.60 40.27 12.29
CA ASP A 79 33.62 40.39 13.35
C ASP A 79 32.87 39.07 13.55
N SER A 80 33.08 38.47 14.72
CA SER A 80 32.40 37.26 15.17
C SER A 80 30.96 37.60 15.54
N SER A 81 30.03 37.36 14.62
CA SER A 81 28.59 37.36 14.90
C SER A 81 28.08 35.92 15.06
N PRO A 82 27.14 35.67 16.00
CA PRO A 82 26.73 34.33 16.37
C PRO A 82 25.88 33.66 15.28
N VAL A 83 25.97 32.33 15.28
CA VAL A 83 25.21 31.34 14.51
C VAL A 83 23.77 31.80 14.23
N SER A 84 23.43 31.86 12.95
CA SER A 84 22.06 32.07 12.46
C SER A 84 21.13 30.99 13.02
N LEU A 85 20.13 31.40 13.80
CA LEU A 85 19.05 30.55 14.28
C LEU A 85 18.30 29.97 13.07
N MET A 86 18.06 28.65 13.10
CA MET A 86 17.33 27.91 12.07
C MET A 86 16.12 28.71 11.53
N SER A 87 15.96 28.71 10.21
CA SER A 87 14.85 29.34 9.53
C SER A 87 13.52 28.95 10.18
N PRO A 88 12.59 29.89 10.46
CA PRO A 88 11.27 29.59 10.99
C PRO A 88 10.33 28.95 9.94
N GLU A 89 10.88 28.51 8.82
CA GLU A 89 10.12 28.02 7.66
C GLU A 89 10.04 26.50 7.66
N PRO A 90 8.87 25.92 7.32
CA PRO A 90 8.69 24.49 7.13
C PRO A 90 9.52 23.99 5.93
N ASP A 91 10.61 23.29 6.24
CA ASP A 91 11.51 22.64 5.27
C ASP A 91 12.02 21.30 5.81
N LEU A 92 11.65 20.20 5.14
CA LEU A 92 12.04 18.84 5.53
C LEU A 92 13.56 18.62 5.52
N LEU A 93 14.30 19.25 4.60
CA LEU A 93 15.77 19.12 4.55
C LEU A 93 16.45 19.86 5.70
N THR A 94 15.86 20.96 6.14
CA THR A 94 16.30 21.68 7.34
C THR A 94 15.93 20.88 8.61
N LEU A 95 14.73 20.30 8.65
CA LEU A 95 14.26 19.48 9.78
C LEU A 95 15.01 18.14 9.91
N LEU A 96 15.59 17.63 8.83
CA LEU A 96 16.54 16.51 8.86
C LEU A 96 17.79 16.80 9.70
N LYS A 97 18.11 18.09 9.95
CA LYS A 97 19.26 18.53 10.75
C LYS A 97 18.84 19.10 12.10
N ASP A 98 17.59 18.92 12.50
CA ASP A 98 17.03 19.48 13.74
C ASP A 98 17.74 18.95 15.00
N PRO A 99 17.94 19.77 16.04
CA PRO A 99 18.52 19.30 17.30
C PRO A 99 17.69 18.17 17.95
N ILE A 100 16.38 18.09 17.69
CA ILE A 100 15.49 17.08 18.27
C ILE A 100 15.49 15.80 17.41
N VAL A 101 15.93 14.70 18.02
CA VAL A 101 15.99 13.36 17.38
C VAL A 101 14.66 12.94 16.77
N ALA A 102 13.55 13.14 17.49
CA ALA A 102 12.21 12.79 17.01
C ALA A 102 11.81 13.57 15.74
N ILE A 103 12.30 14.79 15.57
CA ILE A 103 12.05 15.61 14.37
C ILE A 103 12.90 15.10 13.20
N ARG A 104 14.20 14.85 13.41
CA ARG A 104 15.06 14.29 12.34
C ARG A 104 14.53 12.96 11.83
N ARG A 105 14.12 12.07 12.74
CA ARG A 105 13.50 10.78 12.39
C ARG A 105 12.22 10.98 11.57
N ARG A 106 11.29 11.84 12.01
CA ARG A 106 10.04 12.05 11.27
C ARG A 106 10.28 12.76 9.94
N ALA A 107 11.24 13.68 9.87
CA ALA A 107 11.66 14.32 8.63
C ALA A 107 12.28 13.32 7.64
N ALA A 108 13.08 12.35 8.09
CA ALA A 108 13.63 11.31 7.22
C ALA A 108 12.53 10.44 6.58
N LEU A 109 11.52 10.05 7.37
CA LEU A 109 10.35 9.34 6.84
C LEU A 109 9.59 10.21 5.83
N ALA A 110 9.37 11.48 6.17
CA ALA A 110 8.65 12.44 5.35
C ALA A 110 9.29 12.62 3.98
N VAL A 111 10.62 12.81 3.94
CA VAL A 111 11.37 12.97 2.68
C VAL A 111 11.17 11.75 1.78
N GLY A 112 11.19 10.53 2.34
CA GLY A 112 10.89 9.32 1.59
C GLY A 112 9.45 9.26 1.05
N ARG A 113 8.45 9.54 1.91
CA ARG A 113 7.02 9.54 1.54
C ARG A 113 6.66 10.58 0.48
N VAL A 114 7.34 11.72 0.51
CA VAL A 114 7.16 12.81 -0.46
C VAL A 114 7.58 12.38 -1.88
N GLY A 115 8.50 11.42 -2.02
CA GLY A 115 8.83 10.84 -3.32
C GLY A 115 9.66 11.74 -4.23
N LEU A 116 10.39 12.72 -3.68
CA LEU A 116 11.16 13.70 -4.47
C LEU A 116 12.67 13.37 -4.47
N PRO A 117 13.31 13.14 -5.64
CA PRO A 117 14.74 12.78 -5.73
C PRO A 117 15.72 13.79 -5.11
N ILE A 118 15.37 15.08 -5.09
CA ILE A 118 16.18 16.13 -4.46
C ILE A 118 16.39 15.90 -2.93
N GLY A 119 15.59 15.02 -2.32
CA GLY A 119 15.76 14.58 -0.93
C GLY A 119 16.87 13.57 -0.68
N VAL A 120 17.36 12.87 -1.72
CA VAL A 120 18.33 11.76 -1.59
C VAL A 120 19.60 12.17 -0.85
N PRO A 121 20.29 13.30 -1.17
CA PRO A 121 21.53 13.67 -0.49
C PRO A 121 21.34 13.89 1.02
N GLY A 122 20.22 14.49 1.42
CA GLY A 122 19.91 14.73 2.84
C GLY A 122 19.67 13.43 3.62
N LEU A 123 19.07 12.43 2.99
CA LEU A 123 18.90 11.11 3.60
C LEU A 123 20.22 10.31 3.65
N VAL A 124 21.07 10.41 2.62
CA VAL A 124 22.40 9.81 2.63
C VAL A 124 23.24 10.37 3.78
N ASP A 125 23.23 11.68 4.01
CA ASP A 125 23.89 12.30 5.17
C ASP A 125 23.33 11.74 6.50
N ALA A 126 22.00 11.55 6.58
CA ALA A 126 21.33 11.04 7.77
C ALA A 126 21.64 9.57 8.09
N LEU A 127 22.19 8.79 7.14
CA LEU A 127 22.73 7.45 7.43
C LEU A 127 23.96 7.50 8.35
N SER A 128 24.54 8.67 8.61
CA SER A 128 25.63 8.85 9.58
C SER A 128 25.18 9.52 10.89
N ASP A 129 23.87 9.62 11.14
CA ASP A 129 23.35 10.26 12.35
C ASP A 129 23.82 9.52 13.63
N PRO A 130 24.17 10.23 14.72
CA PRO A 130 24.54 9.61 15.99
C PRO A 130 23.46 8.66 16.57
N ARG A 131 22.19 8.85 16.21
CA ARG A 131 21.04 8.08 16.68
C ARG A 131 20.60 7.05 15.66
N TYR A 132 20.58 5.78 16.07
CA TYR A 132 20.23 4.68 15.17
C TYR A 132 18.79 4.80 14.65
N GLU A 133 17.88 5.40 15.43
CA GLU A 133 16.48 5.61 15.04
C GLU A 133 16.33 6.56 13.85
N VAL A 134 17.30 7.47 13.66
CA VAL A 134 17.35 8.36 12.49
C VAL A 134 17.96 7.63 11.30
N ARG A 135 19.05 6.89 11.51
CA ARG A 135 19.70 6.08 10.46
C ARG A 135 18.77 5.01 9.88
N GLU A 136 18.05 4.31 10.75
CA GLU A 136 17.00 3.34 10.40
C GLU A 136 15.97 3.97 9.45
N MET A 137 15.46 5.15 9.84
CA MET A 137 14.44 5.83 9.06
C MET A 137 14.99 6.46 7.78
N ALA A 138 16.26 6.90 7.77
CA ALA A 138 16.94 7.37 6.58
C ALA A 138 17.11 6.25 5.55
N ALA A 139 17.53 5.05 5.99
CA ALA A 139 17.62 3.88 5.13
C ALA A 139 16.25 3.51 4.52
N PHE A 140 15.19 3.51 5.34
CA PHE A 140 13.83 3.27 4.83
C PHE A 140 13.37 4.35 3.85
N GLY A 141 13.62 5.63 4.16
CA GLY A 141 13.29 6.75 3.27
C GLY A 141 13.99 6.65 1.91
N LEU A 142 15.26 6.23 1.88
CA LEU A 142 15.99 5.96 0.63
C LEU A 142 15.37 4.80 -0.15
N GLY A 143 14.94 3.74 0.55
CA GLY A 143 14.21 2.63 -0.06
C GLY A 143 12.86 3.02 -0.66
N LEU A 144 12.16 4.01 -0.08
CA LEU A 144 10.93 4.58 -0.67
C LEU A 144 11.21 5.40 -1.93
N LEU A 145 12.32 6.16 -1.96
CA LEU A 145 12.74 6.93 -3.13
C LEU A 145 13.22 6.03 -4.27
N GLY A 146 13.84 4.88 -3.96
CA GLY A 146 14.29 3.90 -4.95
C GLY A 146 15.43 4.38 -5.86
N ASP A 147 16.10 5.49 -5.52
CA ASP A 147 17.17 6.07 -6.33
C ASP A 147 18.44 5.20 -6.27
N PRO A 148 18.95 4.68 -7.41
CA PRO A 148 20.15 3.85 -7.44
C PRO A 148 21.41 4.51 -6.87
N ILE A 149 21.49 5.85 -6.83
CA ILE A 149 22.61 6.60 -6.23
C ILE A 149 22.78 6.26 -4.74
N ALA A 150 21.70 5.85 -4.06
CA ALA A 150 21.73 5.47 -2.66
C ALA A 150 22.37 4.09 -2.41
N SER A 151 22.62 3.28 -3.44
CA SER A 151 23.06 1.88 -3.29
C SER A 151 24.38 1.76 -2.52
N GLU A 152 25.42 2.52 -2.87
CA GLU A 152 26.72 2.47 -2.20
C GLU A 152 26.63 2.87 -0.71
N PRO A 153 26.01 4.02 -0.34
CA PRO A 153 25.76 4.36 1.06
C PRO A 153 24.96 3.29 1.83
N LEU A 154 23.97 2.67 1.20
CA LEU A 154 23.16 1.63 1.84
C LEU A 154 23.94 0.32 2.04
N VAL A 155 24.82 -0.05 1.10
CA VAL A 155 25.75 -1.18 1.28
C VAL A 155 26.65 -0.94 2.50
N ALA A 156 27.15 0.28 2.69
CA ALA A 156 27.91 0.61 3.89
C ALA A 156 27.06 0.51 5.17
N ALA A 157 25.77 0.86 5.11
CA ALA A 157 24.84 0.76 6.24
C ALA A 157 24.48 -0.70 6.63
N LEU A 158 24.77 -1.71 5.80
CA LEU A 158 24.68 -3.13 6.18
C LEU A 158 25.68 -3.51 7.28
N GLU A 159 26.73 -2.70 7.50
CA GLU A 159 27.73 -2.85 8.56
C GLU A 159 27.42 -2.04 9.83
N ASP A 160 26.23 -1.42 9.92
CA ASP A 160 25.87 -0.59 11.08
C ASP A 160 25.92 -1.38 12.40
N SER A 161 26.40 -0.76 13.47
CA SER A 161 26.42 -1.36 14.82
C SER A 161 25.04 -1.85 15.33
N PHE A 162 23.93 -1.31 14.82
CA PHE A 162 22.58 -1.69 15.20
C PHE A 162 21.93 -2.56 14.10
N PRO A 163 21.57 -3.82 14.40
CA PRO A 163 20.99 -4.73 13.41
C PRO A 163 19.73 -4.19 12.72
N ILE A 164 18.92 -3.36 13.40
CA ILE A 164 17.71 -2.80 12.80
C ILE A 164 18.03 -1.83 11.65
N VAL A 165 19.14 -1.10 11.72
CA VAL A 165 19.60 -0.24 10.62
C VAL A 165 20.04 -1.10 9.44
N GLN A 166 20.76 -2.20 9.71
CA GLN A 166 21.13 -3.18 8.68
C GLN A 166 19.89 -3.76 7.99
N ALA A 167 18.84 -4.07 8.77
CA ALA A 167 17.58 -4.59 8.25
C ALA A 167 16.92 -3.60 7.27
N ARG A 168 16.83 -2.32 7.64
CA ARG A 168 16.27 -1.28 6.75
C ARG A 168 17.14 -0.99 5.54
N ALA A 169 18.46 -1.04 5.69
CA ALA A 169 19.39 -0.92 4.57
C ALA A 169 19.22 -2.07 3.56
N ALA A 170 19.08 -3.31 4.04
CA ALA A 170 18.78 -4.47 3.19
C ALA A 170 17.43 -4.33 2.49
N GLU A 171 16.38 -3.93 3.22
CA GLU A 171 15.06 -3.66 2.62
C GLU A 171 15.15 -2.61 1.50
N ALA A 172 15.88 -1.52 1.73
CA ALA A 172 16.07 -0.46 0.74
C ALA A 172 16.83 -0.96 -0.50
N LEU A 173 17.91 -1.73 -0.32
CA LEU A 173 18.67 -2.32 -1.42
C LEU A 173 17.84 -3.31 -2.25
N GLY A 174 16.99 -4.12 -1.57
CA GLY A 174 16.05 -5.01 -2.24
C GLY A 174 15.00 -4.24 -3.08
N ARG A 175 14.49 -3.11 -2.57
CA ARG A 175 13.57 -2.23 -3.31
C ARG A 175 14.23 -1.56 -4.51
N ILE A 176 15.48 -1.13 -4.37
CA ILE A 176 16.28 -0.53 -5.45
C ILE A 176 16.63 -1.59 -6.52
N GLY A 177 16.71 -2.87 -6.16
CA GLY A 177 17.21 -3.92 -7.04
C GLY A 177 18.73 -3.85 -7.21
N ALA A 178 19.45 -3.50 -6.15
CA ALA A 178 20.89 -3.26 -6.16
C ALA A 178 21.70 -4.56 -6.31
N ALA A 179 21.88 -5.03 -7.54
CA ALA A 179 22.63 -6.26 -7.85
C ALA A 179 24.09 -6.24 -7.36
N ASN A 180 24.70 -5.06 -7.21
CA ASN A 180 26.05 -4.92 -6.65
C ASN A 180 26.12 -5.16 -5.13
N ALA A 181 24.97 -5.31 -4.45
CA ALA A 181 24.91 -5.51 -3.01
C ALA A 181 24.81 -6.98 -2.58
N VAL A 182 24.71 -7.94 -3.51
CA VAL A 182 24.46 -9.36 -3.20
C VAL A 182 25.42 -9.92 -2.16
N ASP A 183 26.73 -9.79 -2.37
CA ASP A 183 27.75 -10.30 -1.43
C ASP A 183 27.61 -9.70 -0.03
N ALA A 184 27.32 -8.40 0.05
CA ALA A 184 27.16 -7.69 1.33
C ALA A 184 25.87 -8.08 2.05
N LEU A 185 24.77 -8.27 1.29
CA LEU A 185 23.49 -8.75 1.81
C LEU A 185 23.63 -10.18 2.35
N GLN A 186 24.29 -11.06 1.60
CA GLN A 186 24.56 -12.43 1.99
C GLN A 186 25.40 -12.49 3.27
N ALA A 187 26.51 -11.74 3.31
CA ALA A 187 27.36 -11.65 4.50
C ALA A 187 26.58 -11.14 5.72
N MET A 188 25.75 -10.10 5.54
CA MET A 188 24.91 -9.57 6.62
C MET A 188 23.90 -10.61 7.14
N ALA A 189 23.20 -11.32 6.24
CA ALA A 189 22.25 -12.37 6.62
C ALA A 189 22.96 -13.50 7.38
N GLN A 190 24.10 -13.99 6.89
CA GLN A 190 24.89 -15.04 7.53
C GLN A 190 25.38 -14.66 8.93
N ARG A 191 25.68 -13.38 9.19
CA ARG A 191 26.04 -12.93 10.56
C ARG A 191 24.90 -13.10 11.57
N HIS A 192 23.65 -12.94 11.14
CA HIS A 192 22.49 -12.96 12.01
C HIS A 192 21.70 -14.26 11.98
N ILE A 193 22.04 -15.20 11.11
CA ILE A 193 21.32 -16.47 10.94
C ILE A 193 21.16 -17.25 12.26
N THR A 194 22.15 -17.16 13.15
CA THR A 194 22.10 -17.84 14.44
C THR A 194 20.92 -17.39 15.31
N ALA A 195 20.52 -16.12 15.21
CA ALA A 195 19.36 -15.60 15.93
C ALA A 195 18.03 -16.17 15.40
N ALA A 196 17.99 -16.61 14.14
CA ALA A 196 16.79 -17.16 13.52
C ALA A 196 16.49 -18.61 13.98
N TYR A 197 17.49 -19.37 14.46
CA TYR A 197 17.25 -20.73 15.00
C TYR A 197 16.41 -20.74 16.28
N GLU A 198 16.33 -19.62 17.00
CA GLU A 198 15.57 -19.49 18.24
C GLU A 198 14.10 -19.09 18.00
N VAL A 199 13.74 -18.80 16.74
CA VAL A 199 12.40 -18.32 16.37
C VAL A 199 11.48 -19.50 16.11
N ASP A 200 10.27 -19.45 16.66
CA ASP A 200 9.22 -20.42 16.34
C ASP A 200 8.96 -20.37 14.81
N PRO A 201 8.99 -21.51 14.09
CA PRO A 201 8.69 -21.55 12.66
C PRO A 201 7.38 -20.85 12.24
N GLU A 202 6.39 -20.83 13.14
CA GLU A 202 5.07 -20.21 12.95
C GLU A 202 4.95 -18.81 13.59
N GLU A 203 6.06 -18.22 14.08
CA GLU A 203 6.07 -16.89 14.69
C GLU A 203 5.56 -15.81 13.72
N VAL A 204 4.47 -15.15 14.09
CA VAL A 204 3.83 -14.07 13.32
C VAL A 204 3.67 -12.78 14.12
N ASP A 205 4.11 -12.76 15.38
CA ASP A 205 4.11 -11.56 16.19
C ASP A 205 5.22 -10.60 15.76
N TYR A 206 4.95 -9.32 15.97
CA TYR A 206 5.83 -8.22 15.64
C TYR A 206 5.73 -7.15 16.74
N PRO A 207 6.83 -6.48 17.12
CA PRO A 207 8.17 -6.49 16.51
C PRO A 207 9.03 -7.71 16.83
N LEU A 208 9.83 -8.12 15.85
CA LEU A 208 10.87 -9.15 16.02
C LEU A 208 12.12 -8.57 16.69
N ALA A 209 12.95 -9.44 17.28
CA ALA A 209 14.25 -9.03 17.81
C ALA A 209 15.12 -8.43 16.67
N PRO A 210 15.89 -7.35 16.91
CA PRO A 210 16.61 -6.66 15.84
C PRO A 210 17.50 -7.53 14.95
N ARG A 211 18.14 -8.57 15.51
CA ARG A 211 18.97 -9.51 14.74
C ARG A 211 18.14 -10.43 13.85
N VAL A 212 16.99 -10.89 14.34
CA VAL A 212 16.03 -11.68 13.55
C VAL A 212 15.49 -10.86 12.39
N GLU A 213 15.18 -9.58 12.65
CA GLU A 213 14.71 -8.66 11.60
C GLU A 213 15.80 -8.37 10.56
N ALA A 214 17.07 -8.22 10.98
CA ALA A 214 18.20 -8.08 10.06
C ALA A 214 18.34 -9.31 9.15
N PHE A 215 18.29 -10.52 9.72
CA PHE A 215 18.30 -11.76 8.94
C PHE A 215 17.12 -11.82 7.95
N ARG A 216 15.89 -11.56 8.43
CA ARG A 216 14.66 -11.57 7.62
C ARG A 216 14.73 -10.61 6.44
N SER A 217 15.12 -9.36 6.69
CA SER A 217 15.27 -8.35 5.64
C SER A 217 16.40 -8.70 4.67
N GLY A 218 17.49 -9.32 5.14
CA GLY A 218 18.59 -9.80 4.30
C GLY A 218 18.14 -10.85 3.28
N ILE A 219 17.44 -11.89 3.71
CA ILE A 219 16.95 -12.95 2.79
C ILE A 219 15.87 -12.43 1.83
N TYR A 220 15.04 -11.48 2.26
CA TYR A 220 14.07 -10.83 1.37
C TYR A 220 14.76 -9.95 0.33
N ALA A 221 15.82 -9.25 0.71
CA ALA A 221 16.60 -8.45 -0.22
C ALA A 221 17.30 -9.31 -1.28
N LEU A 222 17.90 -10.44 -0.88
CA LEU A 222 18.48 -11.42 -1.81
C LEU A 222 17.44 -11.95 -2.80
N ALA A 223 16.26 -12.33 -2.31
CA ALA A 223 15.15 -12.79 -3.14
C ALA A 223 14.63 -11.69 -4.08
N ALA A 224 14.54 -10.44 -3.62
CA ALA A 224 14.10 -9.30 -4.43
C ALA A 224 15.10 -8.91 -5.52
N VAL A 225 16.41 -9.05 -5.27
CA VAL A 225 17.46 -8.86 -6.27
C VAL A 225 17.48 -10.02 -7.27
N GLY A 226 16.93 -11.18 -6.91
CA GLY A 226 16.78 -12.34 -7.79
C GLY A 226 17.99 -13.29 -7.80
N ASP A 227 18.85 -13.24 -6.78
CA ASP A 227 20.03 -14.10 -6.70
C ASP A 227 19.75 -15.39 -5.91
N TYR A 228 19.47 -16.48 -6.64
CA TYR A 228 19.21 -17.78 -6.03
C TYR A 228 20.45 -18.40 -5.38
N GLU A 229 21.65 -18.22 -5.93
CA GLU A 229 22.86 -18.85 -5.39
C GLU A 229 23.17 -18.29 -4.00
N ALA A 230 23.17 -16.97 -3.86
CA ALA A 230 23.40 -16.32 -2.58
C ALA A 230 22.33 -16.70 -1.54
N LEU A 231 21.08 -16.85 -1.99
CA LEU A 231 19.98 -17.30 -1.13
C LEU A 231 20.15 -18.77 -0.71
N ALA A 232 20.50 -19.65 -1.65
CA ALA A 232 20.74 -21.07 -1.42
C ALA A 232 21.89 -21.29 -0.43
N ASP A 233 23.03 -20.64 -0.66
CA ASP A 233 24.21 -20.68 0.23
C ASP A 233 23.90 -20.17 1.64
N THR A 234 22.86 -19.34 1.80
CA THR A 234 22.44 -18.80 3.10
C THR A 234 21.41 -19.70 3.79
N LEU A 235 20.55 -20.38 3.03
CA LEU A 235 19.33 -21.02 3.56
C LEU A 235 19.29 -22.54 3.41
N LEU A 236 20.20 -23.14 2.63
CA LEU A 236 20.16 -24.55 2.28
C LEU A 236 21.43 -25.28 2.72
N THR A 237 21.33 -26.58 2.97
CA THR A 237 22.48 -27.48 3.10
C THR A 237 23.06 -27.81 1.73
N ASP A 238 24.21 -28.50 1.70
CA ASP A 238 24.82 -29.02 0.46
C ASP A 238 23.88 -30.00 -0.29
N GLU A 239 22.97 -30.67 0.43
CA GLU A 239 21.93 -31.53 -0.14
C GLU A 239 20.70 -30.76 -0.67
N GLY A 240 20.64 -29.45 -0.44
CA GLY A 240 19.53 -28.58 -0.84
C GLY A 240 18.36 -28.55 0.14
N ASP A 241 18.54 -29.03 1.37
CA ASP A 241 17.49 -28.98 2.40
C ASP A 241 17.49 -27.62 3.14
N PRO A 242 16.31 -27.05 3.46
CA PRO A 242 16.23 -25.83 4.27
C PRO A 242 16.85 -26.03 5.66
N ILE A 243 17.75 -25.13 6.05
CA ILE A 243 18.33 -25.16 7.42
C ILE A 243 17.40 -24.55 8.47
N LEU A 244 16.38 -23.80 8.04
CA LEU A 244 15.40 -23.13 8.89
C LEU A 244 13.99 -23.40 8.37
N TRP A 245 13.07 -23.69 9.29
CA TRP A 245 11.67 -23.97 8.99
C TRP A 245 10.76 -22.74 9.07
N TRP A 246 11.34 -21.57 9.37
CA TRP A 246 10.61 -20.33 9.59
C TRP A 246 9.97 -19.81 8.30
N TRP A 247 8.71 -19.40 8.36
CA TRP A 247 7.92 -19.03 7.19
C TRP A 247 8.54 -17.97 6.24
N PRO A 248 9.38 -17.00 6.67
CA PRO A 248 10.07 -16.09 5.76
C PRO A 248 11.05 -16.79 4.83
N VAL A 249 11.57 -17.96 5.20
CA VAL A 249 12.41 -18.79 4.32
C VAL A 249 11.59 -19.28 3.13
N ALA A 250 10.39 -19.81 3.38
CA ALA A 250 9.46 -20.22 2.33
C ALA A 250 9.08 -19.04 1.42
N HIS A 251 8.83 -17.86 2.01
CA HIS A 251 8.54 -16.66 1.24
C HIS A 251 9.70 -16.23 0.32
N ALA A 252 10.92 -16.17 0.86
CA ALA A 252 12.10 -15.76 0.09
C ALA A 252 12.40 -16.73 -1.07
N LEU A 253 12.33 -18.04 -0.81
CA LEU A 253 12.50 -19.08 -1.83
C LEU A 253 11.40 -19.06 -2.89
N ALA A 254 10.17 -18.69 -2.52
CA ALA A 254 9.09 -18.51 -3.49
C ALA A 254 9.29 -17.24 -4.33
N GLN A 255 9.69 -16.14 -3.69
CA GLN A 255 9.81 -14.83 -4.32
C GLN A 255 10.94 -14.77 -5.35
N VAL A 256 12.04 -15.48 -5.14
CA VAL A 256 13.17 -15.50 -6.10
C VAL A 256 12.78 -16.07 -7.48
N GLY A 257 11.70 -16.87 -7.55
CA GLY A 257 11.14 -17.35 -8.82
C GLY A 257 12.02 -18.37 -9.57
N ASP A 258 13.04 -18.93 -8.93
CA ASP A 258 13.93 -19.93 -9.54
C ASP A 258 13.36 -21.34 -9.40
N ARG A 259 13.35 -22.11 -10.51
CA ARG A 259 12.81 -23.48 -10.57
C ARG A 259 13.54 -24.44 -9.61
N ARG A 260 14.78 -24.14 -9.23
CA ARG A 260 15.56 -24.93 -8.27
C ARG A 260 14.98 -24.86 -6.85
N ALA A 261 14.21 -23.82 -6.52
CA ALA A 261 13.54 -23.69 -5.23
C ALA A 261 12.44 -24.73 -4.98
N VAL A 262 12.00 -25.48 -6.01
CA VAL A 262 10.92 -26.49 -5.86
C VAL A 262 11.27 -27.56 -4.83
N GLY A 263 12.51 -28.06 -4.80
CA GLY A 263 12.94 -29.07 -3.83
C GLY A 263 12.86 -28.54 -2.39
N PRO A 264 13.56 -27.44 -2.06
CA PRO A 264 13.47 -26.79 -0.75
C PRO A 264 12.03 -26.45 -0.33
N LEU A 265 11.22 -25.89 -1.23
CA LEU A 265 9.82 -25.54 -0.95
C LEU A 265 8.96 -26.79 -0.71
N ALA A 266 9.20 -27.88 -1.43
CA ALA A 266 8.55 -29.17 -1.19
C ALA A 266 8.89 -29.70 0.21
N THR A 267 10.14 -29.58 0.65
CA THR A 267 10.55 -29.95 2.00
C THR A 267 9.85 -29.08 3.06
N LEU A 268 9.76 -27.75 2.85
CA LEU A 268 9.02 -26.83 3.73
C LEU A 268 7.50 -27.07 3.72
N ALA A 269 6.93 -27.56 2.63
CA ALA A 269 5.51 -27.90 2.54
C ALA A 269 5.19 -29.23 3.25
N ALA A 270 6.15 -30.15 3.35
CA ALA A 270 5.94 -31.47 3.92
C ALA A 270 5.82 -31.48 5.46
N ILE A 271 6.36 -30.47 6.16
CA ILE A 271 6.35 -30.41 7.63
C ILE A 271 4.95 -30.16 8.22
N GLN A 272 4.82 -30.25 9.54
CA GLN A 272 3.64 -29.79 10.27
C GLN A 272 3.68 -28.28 10.44
N GLY A 273 2.52 -27.62 10.43
CA GLY A 273 2.41 -26.17 10.49
C GLY A 273 1.28 -25.65 9.61
N SER A 274 1.09 -24.34 9.61
CA SER A 274 0.07 -23.69 8.79
C SER A 274 0.64 -22.56 7.94
N VAL A 275 1.34 -21.59 8.54
CA VAL A 275 1.80 -20.39 7.84
C VAL A 275 2.94 -20.71 6.88
N GLY A 276 3.97 -21.40 7.38
CA GLY A 276 5.12 -21.79 6.56
C GLY A 276 4.72 -22.74 5.43
N VAL A 277 3.88 -23.72 5.74
CA VAL A 277 3.36 -24.71 4.78
C VAL A 277 2.51 -24.04 3.70
N ALA A 278 1.60 -23.13 4.07
CA ALA A 278 0.78 -22.42 3.08
C ALA A 278 1.62 -21.54 2.16
N LEU A 279 2.64 -20.83 2.69
CA LEU A 279 3.54 -20.03 1.86
C LEU A 279 4.41 -20.89 0.93
N ALA A 280 4.89 -22.04 1.42
CA ALA A 280 5.63 -23.00 0.60
C ALA A 280 4.76 -23.57 -0.53
N ALA A 281 3.51 -23.98 -0.22
CA ALA A 281 2.54 -24.45 -1.21
C ALA A 281 2.22 -23.38 -2.27
N ARG A 282 2.05 -22.12 -1.86
CA ARG A 282 1.88 -20.99 -2.79
C ARG A 282 3.08 -20.85 -3.73
N GLY A 283 4.30 -20.92 -3.18
CA GLY A 283 5.52 -20.86 -3.98
C GLY A 283 5.62 -22.01 -4.99
N LEU A 284 5.27 -23.23 -4.58
CA LEU A 284 5.23 -24.40 -5.47
C LEU A 284 4.26 -24.20 -6.65
N GLY A 285 3.07 -23.65 -6.39
CA GLY A 285 2.10 -23.29 -7.44
C GLY A 285 2.66 -22.24 -8.41
N ALA A 286 3.19 -21.15 -7.87
CA ALA A 286 3.73 -20.03 -8.64
C ALA A 286 4.94 -20.42 -9.52
N LEU A 287 5.74 -21.41 -9.10
CA LEU A 287 6.84 -21.92 -9.91
C LEU A 287 6.37 -22.79 -11.09
N GLN A 288 5.13 -23.26 -11.09
CA GLN A 288 4.52 -24.05 -12.18
C GLN A 288 5.37 -25.24 -12.65
N GLN A 289 5.94 -25.99 -11.69
CA GLN A 289 6.72 -27.20 -11.97
C GLN A 289 5.93 -28.45 -11.61
N SER A 290 5.71 -29.35 -12.57
CA SER A 290 4.95 -30.60 -12.36
C SER A 290 5.52 -31.49 -11.24
N SER A 291 6.81 -31.38 -10.92
CA SER A 291 7.42 -32.10 -9.79
C SER A 291 6.84 -31.68 -8.43
N ALA A 292 6.14 -30.56 -8.33
CA ALA A 292 5.44 -30.13 -7.12
C ALA A 292 4.12 -30.87 -6.87
N LEU A 293 3.53 -31.48 -7.90
CA LEU A 293 2.20 -32.08 -7.84
C LEU A 293 2.02 -33.06 -6.65
N PRO A 294 2.91 -34.04 -6.40
CA PRO A 294 2.69 -35.00 -5.32
C PRO A 294 2.57 -34.35 -3.94
N VAL A 295 3.42 -33.33 -3.68
CA VAL A 295 3.41 -32.62 -2.39
C VAL A 295 2.14 -31.79 -2.24
N LEU A 296 1.69 -31.13 -3.30
CA LEU A 296 0.45 -30.36 -3.27
C LEU A 296 -0.78 -31.24 -3.06
N LEU A 297 -0.81 -32.45 -3.64
CA LEU A 297 -1.89 -33.41 -3.41
C LEU A 297 -1.94 -33.89 -1.95
N ASP A 298 -0.79 -34.14 -1.33
CA ASP A 298 -0.70 -34.54 0.09
C ASP A 298 -1.24 -33.46 1.05
N LEU A 299 -1.29 -32.20 0.61
CA LEU A 299 -1.82 -31.08 1.41
C LEU A 299 -3.34 -30.97 1.38
N LEU A 300 -4.04 -31.74 0.54
CA LEU A 300 -5.50 -31.67 0.40
C LEU A 300 -6.28 -32.37 1.54
N ASP A 301 -5.60 -33.06 2.46
CA ASP A 301 -6.26 -33.79 3.54
C ASP A 301 -6.79 -32.87 4.65
N LEU A 302 -8.09 -32.53 4.57
CA LEU A 302 -8.82 -31.71 5.55
C LEU A 302 -8.81 -32.26 6.98
N GLN A 303 -8.54 -33.55 7.19
CA GLN A 303 -8.47 -34.14 8.54
C GLN A 303 -7.08 -33.97 9.17
N ARG A 304 -6.05 -33.79 8.34
CA ARG A 304 -4.65 -33.72 8.78
C ARG A 304 -4.04 -32.33 8.65
N ARG A 305 -4.63 -31.46 7.84
CA ARG A 305 -4.08 -30.13 7.54
C ARG A 305 -5.04 -29.03 7.99
N ASP A 306 -4.45 -27.92 8.40
CA ASP A 306 -5.18 -26.68 8.62
C ASP A 306 -5.91 -26.31 7.32
N ARG A 307 -7.16 -25.86 7.45
CA ARG A 307 -8.01 -25.42 6.35
C ARG A 307 -7.33 -24.40 5.44
N ARG A 308 -6.51 -23.51 6.02
CA ARG A 308 -5.71 -22.53 5.28
C ARG A 308 -4.73 -23.22 4.34
N VAL A 309 -4.04 -24.25 4.82
CA VAL A 309 -3.11 -25.03 3.98
C VAL A 309 -3.86 -25.67 2.82
N VAL A 310 -5.01 -26.28 3.08
CA VAL A 310 -5.84 -26.94 2.04
C VAL A 310 -6.27 -25.94 0.97
N VAL A 311 -6.83 -24.78 1.36
CA VAL A 311 -7.25 -23.75 0.40
C VAL A 311 -6.06 -23.26 -0.44
N THR A 312 -4.90 -23.05 0.17
CA THR A 312 -3.71 -22.65 -0.59
C THR A 312 -3.18 -23.76 -1.50
N ALA A 313 -3.27 -25.03 -1.11
CA ALA A 313 -2.93 -26.16 -1.97
C ALA A 313 -3.87 -26.26 -3.18
N VAL A 314 -5.18 -26.08 -3.00
CA VAL A 314 -6.16 -26.03 -4.10
C VAL A 314 -5.80 -24.92 -5.10
N ARG A 315 -5.51 -23.71 -4.60
CA ARG A 315 -5.08 -22.59 -5.45
C ARG A 315 -3.75 -22.85 -6.16
N ALA A 316 -2.79 -23.46 -5.47
CA ALA A 316 -1.50 -23.83 -6.05
C ALA A 316 -1.66 -24.89 -7.16
N LEU A 317 -2.57 -25.86 -7.00
CA LEU A 317 -2.90 -26.83 -8.05
C LEU A 317 -3.59 -26.17 -9.25
N ALA A 318 -4.47 -25.20 -9.01
CA ALA A 318 -5.08 -24.39 -10.06
C ALA A 318 -4.02 -23.63 -10.88
N GLU A 319 -3.05 -23.02 -10.20
CA GLU A 319 -1.95 -22.28 -10.81
C GLU A 319 -0.94 -23.18 -11.54
N LEU A 320 -0.72 -24.40 -11.02
CA LEU A 320 0.08 -25.44 -11.67
C LEU A 320 -0.57 -25.92 -12.98
N GLY A 321 -1.90 -25.98 -13.04
CA GLY A 321 -2.64 -26.33 -14.25
C GLY A 321 -2.59 -27.81 -14.64
N ASP A 322 -2.18 -28.70 -13.73
CA ASP A 322 -2.01 -30.13 -14.01
C ASP A 322 -3.32 -30.92 -13.82
N VAL A 323 -3.83 -31.50 -14.91
CA VAL A 323 -5.08 -32.27 -14.92
C VAL A 323 -5.01 -33.53 -14.06
N GLU A 324 -3.82 -34.05 -13.76
CA GLU A 324 -3.65 -35.20 -12.86
C GLU A 324 -4.16 -34.91 -11.43
N ALA A 325 -4.37 -33.64 -11.06
CA ALA A 325 -4.99 -33.25 -9.80
C ALA A 325 -6.51 -33.48 -9.75
N GLU A 326 -7.18 -33.69 -10.89
CA GLU A 326 -8.64 -33.78 -10.99
C GLU A 326 -9.26 -34.79 -9.99
N PRO A 327 -8.78 -36.05 -9.87
CA PRO A 327 -9.40 -37.02 -8.97
C PRO A 327 -9.37 -36.58 -7.51
N ALA A 328 -8.30 -35.93 -7.06
CA ALA A 328 -8.15 -35.47 -5.69
C ALA A 328 -9.05 -34.26 -5.41
N LEU A 329 -9.07 -33.27 -6.31
CA LEU A 329 -9.92 -32.09 -6.20
C LEU A 329 -11.41 -32.46 -6.24
N ARG A 330 -11.81 -33.38 -7.12
CA ARG A 330 -13.17 -33.90 -7.16
C ARG A 330 -13.53 -34.69 -5.91
N GLY A 331 -12.58 -35.45 -5.37
CA GLY A 331 -12.75 -36.19 -4.12
C GLY A 331 -13.12 -35.28 -2.95
N LEU A 332 -12.59 -34.06 -2.93
CA LEU A 332 -12.94 -33.06 -1.92
C LEU A 332 -14.39 -32.63 -2.01
N LEU A 333 -14.95 -32.37 -3.19
CA LEU A 333 -16.33 -31.89 -3.36
C LEU A 333 -17.40 -32.73 -2.63
N GLY A 334 -17.14 -34.03 -2.41
CA GLY A 334 -18.04 -34.92 -1.68
C GLY A 334 -17.97 -34.82 -0.15
N ASN A 335 -17.08 -33.99 0.39
CA ASN A 335 -16.90 -33.83 1.83
C ASN A 335 -17.97 -32.86 2.39
N PRO A 336 -18.77 -33.30 3.39
CA PRO A 336 -19.84 -32.48 3.96
C PRO A 336 -19.34 -31.26 4.74
N ASP A 337 -18.07 -31.23 5.14
CA ASP A 337 -17.48 -30.16 5.97
C ASP A 337 -16.87 -29.01 5.14
N ILE A 338 -17.07 -29.01 3.82
CA ILE A 338 -16.61 -27.92 2.95
C ILE A 338 -17.53 -26.71 3.10
N ASP A 339 -16.94 -25.56 3.38
CA ASP A 339 -17.67 -24.29 3.37
C ASP A 339 -17.72 -23.68 1.97
N SER A 340 -18.49 -22.61 1.86
CA SER A 340 -18.72 -21.91 0.61
C SER A 340 -17.42 -21.41 -0.02
N THR A 341 -16.53 -20.85 0.79
CA THR A 341 -15.26 -20.27 0.33
C THR A 341 -14.34 -21.30 -0.31
N LEU A 342 -14.10 -22.44 0.34
CA LEU A 342 -13.28 -23.51 -0.25
C LEU A 342 -13.98 -24.15 -1.46
N LEU A 343 -15.30 -24.21 -1.47
CA LEU A 343 -16.07 -24.73 -2.60
C LEU A 343 -15.87 -23.90 -3.87
N VAL A 344 -15.84 -22.57 -3.77
CA VAL A 344 -15.51 -21.68 -4.90
C VAL A 344 -14.10 -21.96 -5.41
N GLU A 345 -13.12 -22.03 -4.52
CA GLU A 345 -11.72 -22.29 -4.88
C GLU A 345 -11.56 -23.65 -5.58
N LEU A 346 -12.29 -24.68 -5.15
CA LEU A 346 -12.31 -26.00 -5.81
C LEU A 346 -12.91 -25.94 -7.21
N VAL A 347 -14.00 -25.23 -7.39
CA VAL A 347 -14.65 -25.04 -8.69
C VAL A 347 -13.72 -24.30 -9.65
N GLU A 348 -13.07 -23.24 -9.20
CA GLU A 348 -12.10 -22.50 -9.99
C GLU A 348 -10.88 -23.35 -10.32
N ALA A 349 -10.38 -24.14 -9.37
CA ALA A 349 -9.26 -25.05 -9.60
C ALA A 349 -9.58 -26.12 -10.65
N LEU A 350 -10.74 -26.77 -10.56
CA LEU A 350 -11.18 -27.77 -11.55
C LEU A 350 -11.29 -27.16 -12.96
N ALA A 351 -11.81 -25.94 -13.06
CA ALA A 351 -11.84 -25.24 -14.34
C ALA A 351 -10.43 -24.88 -14.84
N ALA A 352 -9.53 -24.43 -13.95
CA ALA A 352 -8.17 -24.04 -14.29
C ALA A 352 -7.33 -25.21 -14.84
N ILE A 353 -7.46 -26.41 -14.25
CA ILE A 353 -6.75 -27.62 -14.70
C ILE A 353 -7.44 -28.33 -15.89
N ASN A 354 -8.49 -27.73 -16.46
CA ASN A 354 -9.28 -28.30 -17.56
C ASN A 354 -9.89 -29.69 -17.24
N ALA A 355 -10.46 -29.86 -16.04
CA ALA A 355 -11.10 -31.10 -15.58
C ALA A 355 -12.46 -31.35 -16.26
N VAL A 356 -12.46 -31.81 -17.52
CA VAL A 356 -13.67 -32.03 -18.33
C VAL A 356 -14.67 -32.99 -17.67
N GLY A 357 -14.21 -33.92 -16.81
CA GLY A 357 -15.09 -34.78 -16.02
C GLY A 357 -15.99 -34.03 -15.02
N SER A 358 -15.72 -32.74 -14.79
CA SER A 358 -16.41 -31.88 -13.81
C SER A 358 -17.52 -31.01 -14.38
N VAL A 359 -17.83 -31.14 -15.67
CA VAL A 359 -18.91 -30.40 -16.34
C VAL A 359 -20.27 -30.58 -15.65
N ASP A 360 -20.64 -31.79 -15.25
CA ASP A 360 -21.93 -32.05 -14.59
C ASP A 360 -22.05 -31.32 -13.24
N VAL A 361 -20.94 -31.26 -12.49
CA VAL A 361 -20.87 -30.53 -11.21
C VAL A 361 -21.06 -29.04 -11.46
N MET A 362 -20.42 -28.47 -12.49
CA MET A 362 -20.60 -27.05 -12.83
C MET A 362 -22.07 -26.75 -13.11
N VAL A 363 -22.76 -27.61 -13.85
CA VAL A 363 -24.20 -27.43 -14.16
C VAL A 363 -25.06 -27.48 -12.89
N GLU A 364 -24.79 -28.42 -11.98
CA GLU A 364 -25.52 -28.53 -10.71
C GLU A 364 -25.38 -27.25 -9.86
N LEU A 365 -24.17 -26.71 -9.79
CA LEU A 365 -23.85 -25.54 -8.97
C LEU A 365 -24.48 -24.22 -9.47
N LEU A 366 -24.98 -24.17 -10.71
CA LEU A 366 -25.75 -23.03 -11.21
C LEU A 366 -27.07 -22.83 -10.44
N GLY A 367 -27.57 -23.87 -9.75
CA GLY A 367 -28.75 -23.78 -8.90
C GLY A 367 -28.47 -23.32 -7.46
N HIS A 368 -27.20 -23.07 -7.10
CA HIS A 368 -26.81 -22.81 -5.71
C HIS A 368 -27.33 -21.45 -5.19
N SER A 369 -27.62 -21.33 -3.90
CA SER A 369 -28.15 -20.11 -3.28
C SER A 369 -27.16 -18.93 -3.32
N TRP A 370 -25.87 -19.23 -3.20
CA TRP A 370 -24.79 -18.25 -3.09
C TRP A 370 -24.29 -17.74 -4.45
N PRO A 371 -24.36 -16.42 -4.74
CA PRO A 371 -23.98 -15.86 -6.04
C PRO A 371 -22.53 -16.10 -6.49
N PRO A 372 -21.48 -15.94 -5.65
CA PRO A 372 -20.10 -16.18 -6.06
C PRO A 372 -19.86 -17.58 -6.65
N LEU A 373 -20.49 -18.60 -6.04
CA LEU A 373 -20.38 -19.98 -6.52
C LEU A 373 -21.07 -20.20 -7.87
N ARG A 374 -22.25 -19.58 -8.08
CA ARG A 374 -22.91 -19.62 -9.39
C ARG A 374 -22.06 -18.96 -10.47
N GLY A 375 -21.43 -17.81 -10.15
CA GLY A 375 -20.50 -17.11 -11.05
C GLY A 375 -19.28 -17.96 -11.43
N ALA A 376 -18.63 -18.58 -10.44
CA ALA A 376 -17.51 -19.50 -10.66
C ALA A 376 -17.92 -20.71 -11.52
N ALA A 377 -19.09 -21.29 -11.26
CA ALA A 377 -19.63 -22.40 -12.03
C ALA A 377 -19.95 -22.01 -13.48
N LEU A 378 -20.47 -20.79 -13.75
CA LEU A 378 -20.67 -20.28 -15.11
C LEU A 378 -19.35 -20.19 -15.89
N ARG A 379 -18.34 -19.56 -15.29
CA ARG A 379 -17.00 -19.45 -15.91
C ARG A 379 -16.37 -20.82 -16.14
N GLY A 380 -16.50 -21.71 -15.15
CA GLY A 380 -15.99 -23.08 -15.23
C GLY A 380 -16.67 -23.89 -16.34
N LEU A 381 -18.00 -23.81 -16.44
CA LEU A 381 -18.75 -24.50 -17.49
C LEU A 381 -18.38 -23.99 -18.89
N ALA A 382 -18.30 -22.66 -19.07
CA ALA A 382 -17.90 -22.07 -20.34
C ALA A 382 -16.48 -22.47 -20.77
N ARG A 383 -15.56 -22.64 -19.80
CA ARG A 383 -14.19 -23.08 -20.08
C ARG A 383 -14.11 -24.56 -20.45
N LEU A 384 -14.82 -25.42 -19.71
CA LEU A 384 -14.74 -26.88 -19.86
C LEU A 384 -15.56 -27.41 -21.04
N ASP A 385 -16.74 -26.83 -21.28
CA ASP A 385 -17.68 -27.26 -22.33
C ASP A 385 -18.52 -26.06 -22.84
N PRO A 386 -17.98 -25.28 -23.80
CA PRO A 386 -18.67 -24.12 -24.39
C PRO A 386 -20.04 -24.45 -25.00
N GLU A 387 -20.19 -25.63 -25.61
CA GLU A 387 -21.45 -26.02 -26.26
C GLU A 387 -22.54 -26.28 -25.22
N ARG A 388 -22.21 -27.05 -24.17
CA ARG A 388 -23.13 -27.33 -23.08
C ARG A 388 -23.44 -26.08 -22.27
N PHE A 389 -22.46 -25.19 -22.07
CA PHE A 389 -22.68 -23.87 -21.50
C PHE A 389 -23.79 -23.10 -22.23
N LEU A 390 -23.71 -22.99 -23.57
CA LEU A 390 -24.71 -22.28 -24.38
C LEU A 390 -26.09 -22.96 -24.35
N LEU A 391 -26.12 -24.30 -24.30
CA LEU A 391 -27.35 -25.08 -24.16
C LEU A 391 -28.03 -24.78 -22.82
N VAL A 392 -27.28 -24.84 -21.73
CA VAL A 392 -27.76 -24.58 -20.37
C VAL A 392 -28.23 -23.12 -20.24
N LEU A 393 -27.45 -22.16 -20.75
CA LEU A 393 -27.80 -20.74 -20.73
C LEU A 393 -29.15 -20.47 -21.43
N SER A 394 -29.45 -21.17 -22.51
CA SER A 394 -30.74 -21.05 -23.22
C SER A 394 -31.94 -21.50 -22.39
N SER A 395 -31.71 -22.26 -21.32
CA SER A 395 -32.76 -22.77 -20.41
C SER A 395 -32.85 -22.00 -19.09
N LEU A 396 -31.89 -21.14 -18.78
CA LEU A 396 -31.83 -20.38 -17.54
C LEU A 396 -32.42 -18.97 -17.72
N PRO A 397 -33.27 -18.50 -16.79
CA PRO A 397 -33.61 -17.08 -16.75
C PRO A 397 -32.38 -16.23 -16.38
N PRO A 398 -32.36 -14.92 -16.70
CA PRO A 398 -31.33 -14.02 -16.21
C PRO A 398 -31.21 -14.08 -14.68
N ASP A 399 -29.98 -14.18 -14.16
CA ASP A 399 -29.76 -14.26 -12.71
C ASP A 399 -30.19 -12.97 -12.03
N ARG A 400 -30.80 -13.10 -10.85
CA ARG A 400 -31.24 -11.94 -10.04
C ARG A 400 -30.07 -11.08 -9.55
N HIS A 401 -28.90 -11.68 -9.35
CA HIS A 401 -27.74 -11.01 -8.80
C HIS A 401 -26.83 -10.47 -9.90
N TRP A 402 -26.50 -9.17 -9.84
CA TRP A 402 -25.70 -8.50 -10.86
C TRP A 402 -24.31 -9.15 -11.04
N GLN A 403 -23.66 -9.59 -9.96
CA GLN A 403 -22.33 -10.24 -10.04
C GLN A 403 -22.36 -11.48 -10.94
N VAL A 404 -23.41 -12.30 -10.84
CA VAL A 404 -23.55 -13.50 -11.68
C VAL A 404 -23.74 -13.13 -13.15
N ARG A 405 -24.41 -12.01 -13.43
CA ARG A 405 -24.56 -11.48 -14.80
C ARG A 405 -23.26 -10.87 -15.33
N ALA A 406 -22.47 -10.22 -14.48
CA ALA A 406 -21.12 -9.77 -14.82
C ALA A 406 -20.16 -10.96 -15.08
N ASP A 407 -20.31 -12.04 -14.33
CA ASP A 407 -19.57 -13.29 -14.53
C ASP A 407 -20.03 -14.05 -15.78
N LEU A 408 -21.33 -13.98 -16.10
CA LEU A 408 -21.85 -14.46 -17.38
C LEU A 408 -21.21 -13.72 -18.57
N ALA A 409 -21.05 -12.40 -18.49
CA ALA A 409 -20.37 -11.63 -19.53
C ALA A 409 -18.92 -12.12 -19.74
N GLN A 410 -18.19 -12.33 -18.65
CA GLN A 410 -16.83 -12.90 -18.70
C GLN A 410 -16.82 -14.33 -19.27
N ALA A 411 -17.78 -15.17 -18.89
CA ALA A 411 -17.90 -16.54 -19.39
C ALA A 411 -18.20 -16.58 -20.90
N LEU A 412 -19.00 -15.64 -21.41
CA LEU A 412 -19.28 -15.50 -22.84
C LEU A 412 -18.02 -15.17 -23.65
N ALA A 413 -16.99 -14.56 -23.05
CA ALA A 413 -15.73 -14.32 -23.74
C ALA A 413 -14.90 -15.60 -24.02
N LEU A 414 -15.34 -16.76 -23.50
CA LEU A 414 -14.71 -18.07 -23.69
C LEU A 414 -15.39 -18.91 -24.78
N VAL A 415 -16.48 -18.44 -25.38
CA VAL A 415 -17.19 -19.14 -26.45
C VAL A 415 -16.87 -18.54 -27.82
N ASP A 416 -17.47 -19.09 -28.88
CA ASP A 416 -17.35 -18.55 -30.24
C ASP A 416 -17.65 -17.05 -30.31
N SER A 417 -16.77 -16.29 -30.96
CA SER A 417 -16.80 -14.82 -30.97
C SER A 417 -18.09 -14.23 -31.55
N GLU A 418 -18.70 -14.84 -32.57
CA GLU A 418 -19.94 -14.30 -33.17
C GLU A 418 -21.12 -14.48 -32.21
N VAL A 419 -21.21 -15.67 -31.59
CA VAL A 419 -22.23 -15.96 -30.58
C VAL A 419 -22.03 -15.09 -29.34
N ALA A 420 -20.78 -14.92 -28.91
CA ALA A 420 -20.42 -14.10 -27.77
C ALA A 420 -20.80 -12.64 -28.01
N ALA A 421 -20.38 -12.06 -29.14
CA ALA A 421 -20.68 -10.67 -29.50
C ALA A 421 -22.19 -10.41 -29.50
N PHE A 422 -22.98 -11.27 -30.14
CA PHE A 422 -24.44 -11.12 -30.14
C PHE A 422 -25.03 -11.12 -28.72
N ARG A 423 -24.63 -12.08 -27.88
CA ARG A 423 -25.16 -12.19 -26.50
C ARG A 423 -24.67 -11.06 -25.59
N LEU A 424 -23.43 -10.61 -25.75
CA LEU A 424 -22.87 -9.49 -25.01
C LEU A 424 -23.56 -8.18 -25.36
N SER A 425 -23.89 -7.95 -26.64
CA SER A 425 -24.65 -6.76 -27.05
C SER A 425 -26.02 -6.66 -26.38
N LEU A 426 -26.68 -7.80 -26.09
CA LEU A 426 -27.92 -7.80 -25.31
C LEU A 426 -27.71 -7.40 -23.84
N LEU A 427 -26.53 -7.70 -23.27
CA LEU A 427 -26.18 -7.35 -21.89
C LEU A 427 -25.79 -5.87 -21.74
N LEU A 428 -25.55 -5.13 -22.82
CA LEU A 428 -25.35 -3.66 -22.74
C LEU A 428 -26.60 -2.94 -22.20
N GLU A 429 -27.78 -3.55 -22.32
CA GLU A 429 -29.05 -3.02 -21.82
C GLU A 429 -29.33 -3.41 -20.35
N ASP A 430 -28.37 -4.01 -19.63
CA ASP A 430 -28.59 -4.40 -18.23
C ASP A 430 -28.96 -3.20 -17.35
N GLN A 431 -29.95 -3.42 -16.48
CA GLN A 431 -30.45 -2.39 -15.57
C GLN A 431 -29.43 -2.03 -14.48
N ASP A 432 -28.61 -3.00 -14.07
CA ASP A 432 -27.54 -2.77 -13.11
C ASP A 432 -26.25 -2.40 -13.85
N ARG A 433 -25.84 -1.14 -13.73
CA ARG A 433 -24.67 -0.61 -14.45
C ARG A 433 -23.37 -1.27 -14.08
N ARG A 434 -23.29 -2.00 -12.95
CA ARG A 434 -22.11 -2.78 -12.55
C ARG A 434 -21.84 -3.99 -13.46
N VAL A 435 -22.83 -4.41 -14.25
CA VAL A 435 -22.65 -5.48 -15.25
C VAL A 435 -21.89 -4.98 -16.48
N ILE A 436 -22.12 -3.73 -16.88
CA ILE A 436 -21.66 -3.15 -18.14
C ILE A 436 -20.13 -3.15 -18.29
N PRO A 437 -19.31 -2.83 -17.26
CA PRO A 437 -17.85 -2.92 -17.36
C PRO A 437 -17.34 -4.29 -17.82
N SER A 438 -17.90 -5.38 -17.28
CA SER A 438 -17.54 -6.74 -17.70
C SER A 438 -17.98 -7.02 -19.14
N VAL A 439 -19.15 -6.51 -19.55
CA VAL A 439 -19.64 -6.64 -20.93
C VAL A 439 -18.70 -5.92 -21.91
N LEU A 440 -18.32 -4.67 -21.64
CA LEU A 440 -17.40 -3.91 -22.50
C LEU A 440 -16.04 -4.58 -22.64
N LYS A 441 -15.46 -5.06 -21.53
CA LYS A 441 -14.19 -5.81 -21.54
C LYS A 441 -14.31 -7.08 -22.39
N SER A 442 -15.40 -7.83 -22.22
CA SER A 442 -15.65 -9.06 -22.97
C SER A 442 -15.90 -8.80 -24.46
N LEU A 443 -16.58 -7.72 -24.84
CA LEU A 443 -16.77 -7.33 -26.25
C LEU A 443 -15.44 -7.03 -26.94
N VAL A 444 -14.53 -6.32 -26.26
CA VAL A 444 -13.17 -6.07 -26.75
C VAL A 444 -12.40 -7.39 -26.88
N GLN A 445 -12.45 -8.25 -25.87
CA GLN A 445 -11.75 -9.53 -25.85
C GLN A 445 -12.15 -10.45 -27.03
N VAL A 446 -13.43 -10.48 -27.40
CA VAL A 446 -13.91 -11.34 -28.51
C VAL A 446 -13.79 -10.69 -29.89
N GLY A 447 -13.37 -9.42 -29.95
CA GLY A 447 -13.28 -8.67 -31.20
C GLY A 447 -14.64 -8.36 -31.82
N ALA A 448 -15.62 -7.96 -30.99
CA ALA A 448 -16.96 -7.63 -31.46
C ALA A 448 -16.94 -6.51 -32.54
N PRO A 449 -17.86 -6.54 -33.52
CA PRO A 449 -17.95 -5.48 -34.53
C PRO A 449 -18.33 -4.14 -33.88
N ASP A 450 -17.83 -3.05 -34.47
CA ASP A 450 -18.11 -1.66 -34.06
C ASP A 450 -17.82 -1.36 -32.58
N VAL A 451 -16.90 -2.11 -31.96
CA VAL A 451 -16.58 -1.99 -30.53
C VAL A 451 -16.08 -0.60 -30.17
N ASP A 452 -15.36 0.08 -31.05
CA ASP A 452 -14.89 1.43 -30.82
C ASP A 452 -16.03 2.44 -30.79
N ASP A 453 -17.06 2.31 -31.64
CA ASP A 453 -18.27 3.14 -31.57
C ASP A 453 -19.06 2.86 -30.28
N ILE A 454 -19.17 1.60 -29.86
CA ILE A 454 -19.79 1.22 -28.58
C ILE A 454 -19.06 1.89 -27.41
N LEU A 455 -17.72 1.80 -27.38
CA LEU A 455 -16.93 2.40 -26.31
C LEU A 455 -17.04 3.93 -26.29
N LEU A 456 -17.05 4.58 -27.46
CA LEU A 456 -17.26 6.03 -27.58
C LEU A 456 -18.61 6.48 -27.01
N GLU A 457 -19.68 5.72 -27.28
CA GLU A 457 -21.01 6.00 -26.70
C GLU A 457 -20.97 5.90 -25.17
N HIS A 458 -20.27 4.90 -24.63
CA HIS A 458 -20.21 4.64 -23.19
C HIS A 458 -19.33 5.64 -22.40
N LEU A 459 -18.57 6.50 -23.07
CA LEU A 459 -17.92 7.66 -22.43
C LEU A 459 -18.93 8.66 -21.85
N ALA A 460 -20.17 8.66 -22.36
CA ALA A 460 -21.25 9.53 -21.89
C ALA A 460 -22.19 8.86 -20.87
N SER A 461 -21.86 7.65 -20.39
CA SER A 461 -22.68 6.94 -19.40
C SER A 461 -22.85 7.73 -18.10
N ASP A 462 -23.99 7.60 -17.42
CA ASP A 462 -24.20 8.18 -16.09
C ASP A 462 -23.32 7.51 -15.01
N ASP A 463 -22.95 6.23 -15.20
CA ASP A 463 -22.12 5.48 -14.25
C ASP A 463 -20.63 5.74 -14.50
N VAL A 464 -19.93 6.18 -13.45
CA VAL A 464 -18.51 6.55 -13.51
C VAL A 464 -17.59 5.37 -13.86
N VAL A 465 -17.94 4.14 -13.46
CA VAL A 465 -17.14 2.94 -13.71
C VAL A 465 -17.32 2.47 -15.15
N VAL A 466 -18.50 2.66 -15.72
CA VAL A 466 -18.74 2.48 -17.16
C VAL A 466 -17.89 3.46 -17.97
N ARG A 467 -17.90 4.76 -17.62
CA ARG A 467 -17.04 5.76 -18.28
C ARG A 467 -15.55 5.42 -18.14
N LYS A 468 -15.09 5.06 -16.93
CA LYS A 468 -13.71 4.61 -16.64
C LYS A 468 -13.30 3.45 -17.55
N THR A 469 -14.16 2.43 -17.64
CA THR A 469 -13.89 1.22 -18.43
C THR A 469 -13.84 1.54 -19.91
N ALA A 470 -14.80 2.30 -20.43
CA ALA A 470 -14.82 2.73 -21.83
C ALA A 470 -13.55 3.51 -22.21
N ALA A 471 -13.15 4.49 -21.38
CA ALA A 471 -11.94 5.27 -21.60
C ALA A 471 -10.68 4.39 -21.59
N SER A 472 -10.56 3.49 -20.61
CA SER A 472 -9.40 2.58 -20.49
C SER A 472 -9.25 1.70 -21.73
N LEU A 473 -10.34 1.10 -22.20
CA LEU A 473 -10.36 0.21 -23.37
C LEU A 473 -10.05 0.97 -24.68
N LEU A 474 -10.55 2.21 -24.85
CA LEU A 474 -10.19 3.05 -26.00
C LEU A 474 -8.69 3.35 -26.03
N GLY A 475 -8.09 3.60 -24.87
CA GLY A 475 -6.66 3.79 -24.70
C GLY A 475 -5.84 2.53 -25.01
N GLU A 476 -6.28 1.37 -24.54
CA GLU A 476 -5.65 0.06 -24.82
C GLU A 476 -5.69 -0.31 -26.31
N LEU A 477 -6.80 0.00 -26.98
CA LEU A 477 -6.98 -0.22 -28.41
C LEU A 477 -6.25 0.84 -29.27
N GLY A 478 -5.77 1.94 -28.67
CA GLY A 478 -5.08 3.01 -29.40
C GLY A 478 -5.96 3.76 -30.39
N VAL A 479 -7.25 3.94 -30.09
CA VAL A 479 -8.24 4.51 -31.02
C VAL A 479 -8.00 6.00 -31.23
N GLN A 480 -7.29 6.36 -32.30
CA GLN A 480 -6.91 7.76 -32.59
C GLN A 480 -8.10 8.71 -32.72
N ARG A 481 -9.23 8.27 -33.29
CA ARG A 481 -10.45 9.09 -33.39
C ARG A 481 -11.11 9.40 -32.05
N ALA A 482 -10.70 8.74 -30.97
CA ALA A 482 -11.26 8.93 -29.64
C ALA A 482 -10.65 10.10 -28.87
N VAL A 483 -9.53 10.69 -29.32
CA VAL A 483 -8.81 11.74 -28.56
C VAL A 483 -9.72 12.90 -28.17
N GLU A 484 -10.50 13.44 -29.11
CA GLU A 484 -11.42 14.55 -28.83
C GLU A 484 -12.53 14.13 -27.84
N SER A 485 -13.07 12.93 -27.99
CA SER A 485 -14.12 12.41 -27.09
C SER A 485 -13.60 12.11 -25.69
N LEU A 486 -12.36 11.63 -25.56
CA LEU A 486 -11.69 11.40 -24.29
C LEU A 486 -11.35 12.71 -23.57
N ALA A 487 -10.89 13.72 -24.32
CA ALA A 487 -10.66 15.06 -23.77
C ALA A 487 -11.97 15.68 -23.24
N MET A 488 -13.05 15.61 -24.03
CA MET A 488 -14.38 16.03 -23.57
C MET A 488 -14.87 15.22 -22.37
N ALA A 489 -14.65 13.91 -22.34
CA ALA A 489 -15.04 13.06 -21.22
C ALA A 489 -14.30 13.44 -19.93
N TYR A 490 -13.00 13.75 -20.02
CA TYR A 490 -12.22 14.29 -18.90
C TYR A 490 -12.82 15.61 -18.40
N GLU A 491 -13.06 16.58 -19.29
CA GLU A 491 -13.61 17.90 -18.91
C GLU A 491 -15.00 17.79 -18.27
N ASN A 492 -15.89 16.99 -18.85
CA ASN A 492 -17.25 16.77 -18.34
C ASN A 492 -17.24 16.09 -16.96
N SER A 493 -16.20 15.31 -16.65
CA SER A 493 -16.06 14.58 -15.39
C SER A 493 -15.35 15.39 -14.29
N ARG A 494 -14.95 16.65 -14.53
CA ARG A 494 -14.25 17.50 -13.54
C ARG A 494 -15.08 17.82 -12.30
N SER A 495 -16.40 17.76 -12.40
CA SER A 495 -17.32 17.95 -11.28
C SER A 495 -17.69 16.64 -10.58
N ASP A 496 -17.27 15.49 -11.09
CA ASP A 496 -17.54 14.20 -10.44
C ASP A 496 -16.82 14.12 -9.09
N PRO A 497 -17.50 13.61 -8.05
CA PRO A 497 -16.82 13.29 -6.79
C PRO A 497 -15.73 12.23 -6.95
N SER A 498 -15.89 11.31 -7.90
CA SER A 498 -14.89 10.26 -8.14
C SER A 498 -13.90 10.68 -9.23
N TYR A 499 -12.61 10.42 -8.98
CA TYR A 499 -11.54 10.67 -9.94
C TYR A 499 -11.45 9.60 -11.05
N LEU A 500 -12.14 8.47 -10.91
CA LEU A 500 -11.89 7.25 -11.71
C LEU A 500 -12.00 7.48 -13.21
N ALA A 501 -13.08 8.11 -13.67
CA ALA A 501 -13.27 8.40 -15.10
C ALA A 501 -12.22 9.39 -15.63
N ARG A 502 -11.85 10.39 -14.83
CA ARG A 502 -10.81 11.36 -15.19
C ARG A 502 -9.44 10.72 -15.32
N ALA A 503 -9.06 9.89 -14.34
CA ALA A 503 -7.80 9.14 -14.36
C ALA A 503 -7.72 8.19 -15.56
N ALA A 504 -8.81 7.49 -15.88
CA ALA A 504 -8.85 6.62 -17.06
C ALA A 504 -8.77 7.41 -18.38
N ALA A 505 -9.40 8.58 -18.47
CA ALA A 505 -9.33 9.43 -19.65
C ALA A 505 -7.90 9.95 -19.89
N VAL A 506 -7.21 10.45 -18.85
CA VAL A 506 -5.82 10.91 -18.99
C VAL A 506 -4.86 9.77 -19.32
N ASP A 507 -5.07 8.57 -18.77
CA ASP A 507 -4.29 7.38 -19.16
C ASP A 507 -4.46 7.04 -20.63
N ALA A 508 -5.72 7.04 -21.11
CA ALA A 508 -6.02 6.73 -22.48
C ALA A 508 -5.39 7.75 -23.43
N LEU A 509 -5.50 9.04 -23.11
CA LEU A 509 -4.88 10.13 -23.85
C LEU A 509 -3.35 10.00 -23.89
N ALA A 510 -2.72 9.70 -22.75
CA ALA A 510 -1.27 9.51 -22.67
C ALA A 510 -0.80 8.32 -23.54
N ARG A 511 -1.57 7.22 -23.59
CA ARG A 511 -1.25 6.06 -24.43
C ARG A 511 -1.45 6.34 -25.92
N ILE A 512 -2.52 7.05 -26.29
CA ILE A 512 -2.86 7.35 -27.70
C ILE A 512 -1.91 8.42 -28.26
N GLY A 513 -1.57 9.42 -27.46
CA GLY A 513 -0.69 10.54 -27.81
C GLY A 513 -1.35 11.57 -28.75
N GLY A 514 -0.52 12.48 -29.25
CA GLY A 514 -0.94 13.58 -30.14
C GLY A 514 -1.08 14.93 -29.43
N SER A 515 -1.10 16.02 -30.20
CA SER A 515 -1.08 17.38 -29.64
C SER A 515 -2.31 17.73 -28.80
N ALA A 516 -3.50 17.28 -29.22
CA ALA A 516 -4.74 17.49 -28.46
C ALA A 516 -4.77 16.69 -27.15
N ALA A 517 -4.16 15.49 -27.14
CA ALA A 517 -3.98 14.72 -25.92
C ALA A 517 -3.03 15.45 -24.95
N LEU A 518 -1.91 15.99 -25.46
CA LEU A 518 -0.94 16.73 -24.65
C LEU A 518 -1.56 17.97 -24.00
N GLU A 519 -2.35 18.76 -24.75
CA GLU A 519 -3.07 19.93 -24.22
C GLU A 519 -3.98 19.55 -23.03
N THR A 520 -4.69 18.42 -23.14
CA THR A 520 -5.55 17.93 -22.06
C THR A 520 -4.74 17.45 -20.86
N LEU A 521 -3.60 16.77 -21.09
CA LEU A 521 -2.71 16.34 -20.01
C LEU A 521 -2.11 17.54 -19.27
N GLU A 522 -1.67 18.58 -19.98
CA GLU A 522 -1.18 19.81 -19.36
C GLU A 522 -2.27 20.48 -18.51
N LEU A 523 -3.51 20.54 -18.99
CA LEU A 523 -4.66 21.01 -18.22
C LEU A 523 -4.90 20.16 -16.95
N ALA A 524 -4.71 18.84 -17.06
CA ALA A 524 -4.92 17.90 -15.96
C ALA A 524 -3.86 17.95 -14.85
N LEU A 525 -2.76 18.68 -15.05
CA LEU A 525 -1.86 19.07 -13.96
C LEU A 525 -2.54 19.99 -12.93
N GLU A 526 -3.71 20.54 -13.23
CA GLU A 526 -4.53 21.35 -12.32
C GLU A 526 -5.83 20.65 -11.90
N ASP A 527 -5.93 19.32 -12.06
CA ASP A 527 -7.09 18.55 -11.57
C ASP A 527 -7.31 18.77 -10.06
N PRO A 528 -8.56 18.86 -9.56
CA PRO A 528 -8.82 18.96 -8.12
C PRO A 528 -8.27 17.76 -7.33
N ASP A 529 -8.36 16.55 -7.89
CA ASP A 529 -7.84 15.33 -7.27
C ASP A 529 -6.37 15.15 -7.57
N TRP A 530 -5.60 15.02 -6.49
CA TRP A 530 -4.15 14.95 -6.57
C TRP A 530 -3.65 13.64 -7.18
N ALA A 531 -4.40 12.54 -7.02
CA ALA A 531 -4.10 11.27 -7.67
C ALA A 531 -4.06 11.41 -9.19
N VAL A 532 -4.95 12.23 -9.78
CA VAL A 532 -4.95 12.54 -11.22
C VAL A 532 -3.73 13.37 -11.58
N ARG A 533 -3.40 14.41 -10.80
CA ARG A 533 -2.22 15.26 -11.07
C ARG A 533 -0.90 14.48 -11.03
N VAL A 534 -0.71 13.63 -10.01
CA VAL A 534 0.49 12.78 -9.87
C VAL A 534 0.58 11.85 -11.09
N ARG A 535 -0.54 11.23 -11.46
CA ARG A 535 -0.61 10.32 -12.60
C ARG A 535 -0.26 11.00 -13.92
N VAL A 536 -0.78 12.20 -14.15
CA VAL A 536 -0.49 13.03 -15.33
C VAL A 536 0.98 13.46 -15.36
N ALA A 537 1.55 13.87 -14.22
CA ALA A 537 2.96 14.24 -14.15
C ALA A 537 3.88 13.07 -14.57
N VAL A 538 3.58 11.85 -14.11
CA VAL A 538 4.30 10.63 -14.52
C VAL A 538 4.17 10.39 -16.03
N HIS A 539 2.98 10.60 -16.61
CA HIS A 539 2.79 10.44 -18.06
C HIS A 539 3.60 11.45 -18.88
N LEU A 540 3.61 12.72 -18.48
CA LEU A 540 4.36 13.77 -19.15
C LEU A 540 5.88 13.56 -19.03
N GLU A 541 6.33 13.04 -17.88
CA GLU A 541 7.75 12.73 -17.64
C GLU A 541 8.20 11.58 -18.55
N ASN A 542 7.41 10.50 -18.61
CA ASN A 542 7.68 9.37 -19.49
C ASN A 542 7.66 9.75 -20.98
N ALA A 543 6.88 10.76 -21.36
CA ALA A 543 6.85 11.31 -22.72
C ALA A 543 8.05 12.22 -23.03
N GLY A 544 8.84 12.61 -22.04
CA GLY A 544 9.94 13.58 -22.20
C GLY A 544 9.48 15.02 -22.40
N GLU A 545 8.21 15.30 -22.11
CA GLU A 545 7.56 16.61 -22.32
C GLU A 545 7.68 17.52 -21.09
N LEU A 546 8.14 16.98 -19.96
CA LEU A 546 8.59 17.77 -18.81
C LEU A 546 10.02 18.27 -19.05
N GLU A 547 10.17 19.52 -19.51
CA GLU A 547 11.48 20.16 -19.72
C GLU A 547 12.33 20.16 -18.42
N GLY A 548 13.39 19.33 -18.41
CA GLY A 548 14.72 19.66 -17.86
C GLY A 548 14.84 20.08 -16.39
N SER A 549 13.85 19.84 -15.54
CA SER A 549 13.92 20.14 -14.12
C SER A 549 13.17 19.07 -13.36
N THR A 550 13.72 18.66 -12.22
CA THR A 550 13.03 18.05 -11.09
C THR A 550 11.92 19.00 -10.59
N ALA A 551 10.97 19.33 -11.46
CA ALA A 551 9.92 20.30 -11.24
C ALA A 551 8.80 19.57 -10.49
N PRO A 552 8.50 20.04 -9.28
CA PRO A 552 7.73 19.28 -8.30
C PRO A 552 6.36 18.98 -8.92
N ILE A 553 5.85 17.77 -8.70
CA ILE A 553 4.41 17.59 -8.55
C ILE A 553 3.96 18.76 -7.67
N ARG A 554 3.29 19.76 -8.27
CA ARG A 554 2.94 20.99 -7.55
C ARG A 554 2.20 20.56 -6.28
N PRO A 555 2.46 21.21 -5.14
CA PRO A 555 1.87 20.77 -3.90
C PRO A 555 0.38 20.59 -4.06
N ALA A 556 -0.14 19.51 -3.49
CA ALA A 556 -1.57 19.32 -3.54
C ALA A 556 -2.27 20.55 -2.96
N PRO A 557 -3.34 21.08 -3.61
CA PRO A 557 -4.11 22.17 -3.05
C PRO A 557 -4.44 21.82 -1.62
N VAL A 558 -4.16 22.77 -0.73
CA VAL A 558 -4.33 22.59 0.71
C VAL A 558 -5.81 22.30 0.99
N ARG A 559 -6.15 21.01 1.16
CA ARG A 559 -7.52 20.60 1.45
C ARG A 559 -7.91 20.93 2.89
N MET A 560 -6.95 20.83 3.79
CA MET A 560 -7.10 21.03 5.23
C MET A 560 -6.40 22.30 5.68
N SER A 561 -7.01 23.08 6.57
CA SER A 561 -6.38 24.33 7.05
C SER A 561 -5.10 24.05 7.84
N THR A 562 -4.23 25.05 7.98
CA THR A 562 -3.00 24.92 8.79
C THR A 562 -3.30 24.55 10.25
N GLU A 563 -4.45 24.99 10.78
CA GLU A 563 -4.92 24.65 12.12
C GLU A 563 -5.26 23.16 12.26
N PHE A 564 -5.74 22.50 11.21
CA PHE A 564 -6.03 21.07 11.21
C PHE A 564 -4.75 20.27 11.51
N TYR A 565 -3.66 20.53 10.79
CA TYR A 565 -2.37 19.88 11.01
C TYR A 565 -1.77 20.14 12.39
N SER A 566 -2.17 21.23 13.03
CA SER A 566 -1.73 21.61 14.37
C SER A 566 -2.60 21.01 15.48
N SER A 567 -3.62 20.22 15.14
CA SER A 567 -4.52 19.61 16.12
C SER A 567 -3.78 18.64 17.04
N PRO A 568 -4.08 18.65 18.37
CA PRO A 568 -3.45 17.74 19.32
C PRO A 568 -3.59 16.27 18.94
N GLU A 569 -4.73 15.90 18.36
CA GLU A 569 -5.05 14.54 17.91
C GLU A 569 -4.04 14.03 16.86
N LEU A 570 -3.55 14.90 15.97
CA LEU A 570 -2.58 14.52 14.93
C LEU A 570 -1.12 14.63 15.40
N VAL A 571 -0.77 15.69 16.13
CA VAL A 571 0.65 15.97 16.46
C VAL A 571 1.14 15.31 17.74
N ALA A 572 0.23 15.04 18.68
CA ALA A 572 0.53 14.50 19.99
C ALA A 572 -0.68 13.73 20.57
N PRO A 573 -1.13 12.64 19.89
CA PRO A 573 -2.25 11.84 20.37
C PRO A 573 -2.00 11.33 21.79
N SER A 574 -2.99 11.48 22.68
CA SER A 574 -2.90 11.04 24.07
C SER A 574 -3.30 9.58 24.30
N VAL A 575 -3.96 8.97 23.31
CA VAL A 575 -4.42 7.57 23.30
C VAL A 575 -4.36 7.04 21.88
N SER A 576 -4.28 5.72 21.72
CA SER A 576 -4.62 5.04 20.46
C SER A 576 -6.14 4.86 20.40
N PRO A 577 -6.86 5.48 19.45
CA PRO A 577 -8.29 5.24 19.30
C PRO A 577 -8.59 3.79 18.93
N HIS A 578 -9.72 3.28 19.38
CA HIS A 578 -10.23 1.96 19.01
C HIS A 578 -11.46 2.11 18.12
N VAL A 579 -11.58 1.23 17.13
CA VAL A 579 -12.75 1.09 16.26
C VAL A 579 -13.38 -0.27 16.51
N PHE A 580 -14.70 -0.31 16.61
CA PHE A 580 -15.48 -1.53 16.70
C PHE A 580 -16.32 -1.67 15.43
N ILE A 581 -16.11 -2.76 14.69
CA ILE A 581 -16.90 -3.14 13.51
C ILE A 581 -17.83 -4.26 13.94
N GLU A 582 -19.13 -3.99 13.97
CA GLU A 582 -20.17 -4.97 14.26
C GLU A 582 -20.63 -5.63 12.96
N THR A 583 -20.58 -6.96 12.89
CA THR A 583 -21.10 -7.78 11.79
C THR A 583 -22.09 -8.82 12.33
N ASP A 584 -22.68 -9.61 11.45
CA ASP A 584 -23.51 -10.76 11.88
C ASP A 584 -22.69 -11.87 12.54
N GLU A 585 -21.40 -11.98 12.20
CA GLU A 585 -20.45 -12.96 12.74
C GLU A 585 -19.84 -12.55 14.08
N GLY A 586 -19.99 -11.28 14.48
CA GLY A 586 -19.52 -10.77 15.77
C GLY A 586 -18.92 -9.37 15.68
N THR A 587 -18.11 -9.00 16.67
CA THR A 587 -17.46 -7.68 16.73
C THR A 587 -15.96 -7.80 16.53
N ILE A 588 -15.42 -7.01 15.61
CA ILE A 588 -13.98 -6.86 15.39
C ILE A 588 -13.54 -5.55 16.05
N GLN A 589 -12.52 -5.63 16.90
CA GLN A 589 -11.92 -4.45 17.55
C GLN A 589 -10.56 -4.15 16.93
N ILE A 590 -10.39 -2.94 16.45
CA ILE A 590 -9.16 -2.43 15.82
C ILE A 590 -8.56 -1.32 16.68
N GLU A 591 -7.27 -1.41 16.99
CA GLU A 591 -6.48 -0.30 17.52
C GLU A 591 -5.86 0.48 16.34
N LEU A 592 -6.06 1.80 16.29
CA LEU A 592 -5.55 2.65 15.20
C LEU A 592 -4.09 3.09 15.44
N ALA A 593 -3.28 3.02 14.39
CA ALA A 593 -1.86 3.38 14.38
C ALA A 593 -1.64 4.87 14.08
N VAL A 594 -2.14 5.73 14.97
CA VAL A 594 -2.20 7.19 14.78
C VAL A 594 -0.83 7.89 14.70
N ASN A 595 0.26 7.26 15.14
CA ASN A 595 1.61 7.84 14.99
C ASN A 595 2.21 7.55 13.60
N GLU A 596 1.82 6.43 13.01
CA GLU A 596 2.32 5.88 11.75
C GLU A 596 1.51 6.44 10.58
N ALA A 597 0.19 6.45 10.70
CA ALA A 597 -0.76 6.91 9.70
C ALA A 597 -1.84 7.86 10.29
N PRO A 598 -1.45 9.05 10.81
CA PRO A 598 -2.36 10.00 11.44
C PRO A 598 -3.50 10.47 10.52
N LEU A 599 -3.23 10.80 9.26
CA LEU A 599 -4.25 11.35 8.34
C LEU A 599 -5.22 10.26 7.88
N THR A 600 -4.72 9.05 7.66
CA THR A 600 -5.54 7.90 7.29
C THR A 600 -6.44 7.47 8.46
N SER A 601 -5.89 7.46 9.68
CA SER A 601 -6.66 7.15 10.89
C SER A 601 -7.75 8.18 11.14
N ASP A 602 -7.45 9.47 11.00
CA ASP A 602 -8.44 10.55 11.14
C ASP A 602 -9.55 10.44 10.09
N ASN A 603 -9.19 10.23 8.82
CA ASN A 603 -10.15 10.00 7.73
C ASN A 603 -11.07 8.80 8.02
N PHE A 604 -10.51 7.67 8.43
CA PHE A 604 -11.28 6.48 8.76
C PHE A 604 -12.26 6.71 9.92
N MET A 605 -11.80 7.39 10.98
CA MET A 605 -12.66 7.77 12.11
C MET A 605 -13.77 8.75 11.71
N ALA A 606 -13.47 9.72 10.84
CA ALA A 606 -14.45 10.68 10.34
C ALA A 606 -15.56 9.99 9.53
N LEU A 607 -15.19 9.05 8.64
CA LEU A 607 -16.13 8.23 7.89
C LEU A 607 -16.96 7.29 8.80
N ALA A 608 -16.34 6.67 9.80
CA ALA A 608 -17.07 5.87 10.77
C ALA A 608 -18.10 6.70 11.56
N ARG A 609 -17.72 7.90 12.02
CA ARG A 609 -18.61 8.80 12.77
C ARG A 609 -19.77 9.35 11.94
N SER A 610 -19.62 9.45 10.62
CA SER A 610 -20.71 9.86 9.73
C SER A 610 -21.68 8.73 9.38
N GLY A 611 -21.39 7.49 9.81
CA GLY A 611 -22.15 6.30 9.46
C GLY A 611 -21.86 5.81 8.04
N PHE A 612 -20.75 6.23 7.41
CA PHE A 612 -20.42 5.86 6.03
C PHE A 612 -20.31 4.34 5.82
N TYR A 613 -19.77 3.63 6.83
CA TYR A 613 -19.55 2.19 6.76
C TYR A 613 -20.79 1.35 7.11
N ASP A 614 -21.82 1.97 7.70
CA ASP A 614 -22.99 1.25 8.20
C ASP A 614 -23.82 0.73 7.01
N GLY A 615 -24.05 -0.58 6.98
CA GLY A 615 -24.76 -1.28 5.90
C GLY A 615 -23.89 -1.65 4.70
N LEU A 616 -22.59 -1.32 4.70
CA LEU A 616 -21.68 -1.73 3.63
C LEU A 616 -21.37 -3.23 3.71
N LEU A 617 -21.01 -3.81 2.56
CA LEU A 617 -20.68 -5.22 2.45
C LEU A 617 -19.18 -5.48 2.62
N VAL A 618 -18.85 -6.65 3.16
CA VAL A 618 -17.59 -7.34 2.88
C VAL A 618 -17.67 -7.80 1.42
N HIS A 619 -17.18 -6.97 0.51
CA HIS A 619 -17.36 -7.20 -0.92
C HIS A 619 -16.31 -8.17 -1.50
N ARG A 620 -15.20 -8.38 -0.79
CA ARG A 620 -14.13 -9.27 -1.25
C ARG A 620 -13.43 -9.96 -0.07
N VAL A 621 -13.37 -11.28 -0.15
CA VAL A 621 -12.59 -12.13 0.74
C VAL A 621 -11.69 -12.99 -0.12
N VAL A 622 -10.39 -12.93 0.14
CA VAL A 622 -9.42 -13.79 -0.53
C VAL A 622 -8.76 -14.66 0.55
N PRO A 623 -8.97 -15.98 0.54
CA PRO A 623 -8.43 -16.87 1.57
C PRO A 623 -6.91 -16.76 1.70
N ASN A 624 -6.43 -16.76 2.95
CA ASN A 624 -5.01 -16.58 3.29
C ASN A 624 -4.35 -15.35 2.65
N TYR A 625 -5.14 -14.31 2.45
CA TYR A 625 -4.69 -13.03 1.95
C TYR A 625 -5.31 -11.92 2.77
N VAL A 626 -6.49 -11.44 2.37
CA VAL A 626 -7.16 -10.31 3.02
C VAL A 626 -8.68 -10.44 2.94
N VAL A 627 -9.35 -9.86 3.94
CA VAL A 627 -10.78 -9.49 3.91
C VAL A 627 -10.86 -8.00 3.60
N GLN A 628 -11.69 -7.58 2.64
CA GLN A 628 -11.78 -6.19 2.18
C GLN A 628 -13.22 -5.66 2.25
N SER A 629 -13.37 -4.42 2.74
CA SER A 629 -14.64 -3.71 2.84
C SER A 629 -14.44 -2.19 2.66
N GLY A 630 -15.48 -1.39 2.89
CA GLY A 630 -15.46 0.07 2.74
C GLY A 630 -15.79 0.58 1.34
N ASP A 631 -16.34 -0.27 0.48
CA ASP A 631 -16.79 0.07 -0.86
C ASP A 631 -18.33 0.25 -0.91
N PRO A 632 -18.84 1.47 -1.14
CA PRO A 632 -20.29 1.73 -1.25
C PRO A 632 -20.96 1.11 -2.49
N ARG A 633 -20.20 0.68 -3.50
CA ARG A 633 -20.73 0.05 -4.72
C ARG A 633 -20.69 -1.47 -4.69
N SER A 634 -19.87 -2.04 -3.80
CA SER A 634 -19.61 -3.48 -3.66
C SER A 634 -19.04 -4.16 -4.91
N ASP A 635 -18.43 -3.39 -5.81
CA ASP A 635 -17.77 -3.83 -7.04
C ASP A 635 -16.25 -3.54 -7.05
N SER A 636 -15.70 -3.15 -5.90
CA SER A 636 -14.33 -2.66 -5.66
C SER A 636 -14.01 -1.30 -6.29
N GLU A 637 -15.00 -0.60 -6.86
CA GLU A 637 -14.80 0.64 -7.62
C GLU A 637 -15.42 1.88 -6.94
N GLY A 638 -15.94 1.74 -5.71
CA GLY A 638 -16.48 2.86 -4.94
C GLY A 638 -15.49 3.46 -3.93
N GLY A 639 -15.82 4.66 -3.47
CA GLY A 639 -15.00 5.39 -2.51
C GLY A 639 -15.76 6.56 -1.88
N PRO A 640 -15.09 7.38 -1.05
CA PRO A 640 -15.73 8.48 -0.33
C PRO A 640 -15.87 9.76 -1.18
N GLY A 641 -15.53 9.71 -2.48
CA GLY A 641 -15.56 10.86 -3.39
C GLY A 641 -14.33 11.79 -3.27
N TYR A 642 -13.21 11.24 -2.80
CA TYR A 642 -11.90 11.90 -2.75
C TYR A 642 -10.83 10.84 -2.46
N THR A 643 -9.57 11.19 -2.68
CA THR A 643 -8.42 10.36 -2.26
C THR A 643 -7.61 10.99 -1.14
N ILE A 644 -6.90 10.14 -0.41
CA ILE A 644 -5.87 10.46 0.56
C ILE A 644 -4.57 9.77 0.17
N ARG A 645 -3.45 10.34 0.58
CA ARG A 645 -2.10 9.84 0.31
C ARG A 645 -1.70 8.67 1.14
N ASP A 646 -0.67 7.98 0.66
CA ASP A 646 -0.07 6.92 1.42
C ASP A 646 0.80 7.44 2.56
N GLU A 647 0.63 6.82 3.73
CA GLU A 647 1.45 7.00 4.93
C GLU A 647 2.26 5.72 5.19
N LEU A 648 3.11 5.37 4.21
CA LEU A 648 3.95 4.17 4.23
C LEU A 648 4.86 4.13 5.47
N SER A 649 4.94 3.00 6.16
CA SER A 649 5.68 2.86 7.43
C SER A 649 6.54 1.60 7.48
N LEU A 650 7.31 1.45 8.55
CA LEU A 650 8.15 0.27 8.82
C LEU A 650 7.35 -0.98 9.23
N LEU A 651 6.05 -0.83 9.48
CA LEU A 651 5.22 -1.93 9.95
C LEU A 651 5.06 -2.98 8.84
N PRO A 652 5.43 -4.25 9.09
CA PRO A 652 5.11 -5.32 8.15
C PRO A 652 3.62 -5.64 8.19
N VAL A 653 3.09 -6.12 7.07
CA VAL A 653 1.73 -6.65 7.00
C VAL A 653 1.72 -8.06 7.58
N MET A 654 1.24 -8.17 8.81
CA MET A 654 1.07 -9.41 9.55
C MET A 654 -0.42 -9.77 9.65
N ARG A 655 -0.73 -10.95 10.18
CA ARG A 655 -2.12 -11.31 10.50
C ARG A 655 -2.74 -10.29 11.45
N GLY A 656 -3.92 -9.80 11.11
CA GLY A 656 -4.64 -8.75 11.84
C GLY A 656 -4.19 -7.32 11.50
N SER A 657 -3.20 -7.12 10.64
CA SER A 657 -2.87 -5.78 10.13
C SER A 657 -4.04 -5.21 9.33
N VAL A 658 -4.38 -3.94 9.58
CA VAL A 658 -5.42 -3.19 8.87
C VAL A 658 -4.77 -2.17 7.97
N GLY A 659 -5.01 -2.28 6.66
CA GLY A 659 -4.42 -1.41 5.65
C GLY A 659 -5.47 -0.76 4.75
N MET A 660 -5.11 0.39 4.17
CA MET A 660 -5.95 1.09 3.19
C MET A 660 -5.83 0.40 1.84
N ALA A 661 -6.95 0.08 1.18
CA ALA A 661 -6.95 -0.44 -0.17
C ALA A 661 -6.74 0.69 -1.18
N LEU A 662 -6.08 0.37 -2.29
CA LEU A 662 -5.56 1.33 -3.27
C LEU A 662 -5.84 0.83 -4.70
N ASP A 663 -6.17 1.74 -5.62
CA ASP A 663 -6.15 1.47 -7.05
C ASP A 663 -4.72 1.53 -7.61
N TRP A 664 -3.95 2.52 -7.15
CA TRP A 664 -2.50 2.65 -7.29
C TRP A 664 -1.97 3.44 -6.09
N ALA A 665 -0.66 3.68 -6.01
CA ALA A 665 -0.11 4.54 -4.97
C ALA A 665 -0.96 5.80 -4.82
N ASP A 666 -1.19 6.26 -3.60
CA ASP A 666 -1.76 7.57 -3.36
C ASP A 666 -3.25 7.71 -3.73
N THR A 667 -4.00 6.61 -3.62
CA THR A 667 -5.44 6.54 -3.91
C THR A 667 -6.28 6.03 -2.74
N GLY A 668 -5.73 6.07 -1.52
CA GLY A 668 -6.47 5.67 -0.33
C GLY A 668 -7.76 6.47 -0.20
N GLY A 669 -8.75 5.93 0.52
CA GLY A 669 -10.04 6.57 0.65
C GLY A 669 -10.85 5.96 1.78
N SER A 670 -11.86 5.17 1.42
CA SER A 670 -12.73 4.49 2.38
C SER A 670 -12.48 2.98 2.45
N GLN A 671 -11.99 2.38 1.37
CA GLN A 671 -11.81 0.94 1.28
C GLN A 671 -10.61 0.49 2.11
N PHE A 672 -10.79 -0.53 2.93
CA PHE A 672 -9.73 -1.07 3.79
C PHE A 672 -9.71 -2.59 3.71
N PHE A 673 -8.57 -3.17 4.10
CA PHE A 673 -8.40 -4.60 4.21
C PHE A 673 -7.88 -5.02 5.59
N ILE A 674 -8.23 -6.22 6.00
CA ILE A 674 -7.68 -6.92 7.18
C ILE A 674 -6.92 -8.15 6.67
N ALA A 675 -5.62 -8.21 6.94
CA ALA A 675 -4.79 -9.35 6.53
C ALA A 675 -5.09 -10.59 7.40
N THR A 676 -5.36 -11.74 6.77
CA THR A 676 -5.65 -13.00 7.48
C THR A 676 -4.43 -13.88 7.69
N SER A 677 -3.31 -13.54 7.03
CA SER A 677 -1.98 -14.16 7.19
C SER A 677 -0.89 -13.13 6.83
N PRO A 678 0.41 -13.39 7.12
CA PRO A 678 1.49 -12.48 6.73
C PRO A 678 1.52 -12.20 5.23
N GLN A 679 1.66 -10.92 4.84
CA GLN A 679 1.70 -10.48 3.43
C GLN A 679 2.91 -9.58 3.12
N PRO A 680 4.15 -10.13 3.08
CA PRO A 680 5.34 -9.31 2.90
C PRO A 680 5.38 -8.51 1.60
N GLN A 681 4.72 -8.99 0.55
CA GLN A 681 4.60 -8.30 -0.74
C GLN A 681 3.83 -6.97 -0.66
N LEU A 682 3.11 -6.72 0.45
CA LEU A 682 2.39 -5.46 0.70
C LEU A 682 3.21 -4.47 1.54
N ASN A 683 4.36 -4.88 2.09
CA ASN A 683 5.17 -4.07 3.00
C ASN A 683 5.66 -2.77 2.35
N GLY A 684 5.40 -1.63 3.02
CA GLY A 684 5.74 -0.29 2.54
C GLY A 684 5.28 -0.01 1.11
N ARG A 685 4.15 -0.62 0.70
CA ARG A 685 3.37 -0.28 -0.50
C ARG A 685 1.94 0.17 -0.16
N TYR A 686 1.45 -0.22 1.03
CA TYR A 686 0.14 0.14 1.52
C TYR A 686 0.24 0.84 2.88
N THR A 687 -0.70 1.75 3.14
CA THR A 687 -0.80 2.43 4.42
C THR A 687 -1.42 1.51 5.47
N LEU A 688 -0.61 1.07 6.44
CA LEU A 688 -1.13 0.37 7.63
C LEU A 688 -1.55 1.40 8.68
N PHE A 689 -2.84 1.41 8.99
CA PHE A 689 -3.44 2.40 9.90
C PHE A 689 -4.10 1.77 11.13
N GLY A 690 -4.03 0.45 11.29
CA GLY A 690 -4.48 -0.21 12.51
C GLY A 690 -4.09 -1.68 12.62
N LYS A 691 -4.45 -2.28 13.74
CA LYS A 691 -4.30 -3.71 14.03
C LYS A 691 -5.53 -4.23 14.75
N VAL A 692 -6.03 -5.39 14.35
CA VAL A 692 -7.07 -6.10 15.10
C VAL A 692 -6.49 -6.59 16.43
N ILE A 693 -7.12 -6.18 17.53
CA ILE A 693 -6.73 -6.54 18.90
C ILE A 693 -7.73 -7.49 19.56
N ALA A 694 -8.94 -7.64 19.01
CA ALA A 694 -9.91 -8.67 19.37
C ALA A 694 -10.85 -8.98 18.19
N GLY A 695 -11.35 -10.21 18.11
CA GLY A 695 -12.27 -10.64 17.05
C GLY A 695 -11.58 -11.15 15.78
N MET A 696 -10.36 -11.71 15.86
CA MET A 696 -9.73 -12.32 14.67
C MET A 696 -10.48 -13.59 14.21
N GLU A 697 -11.09 -14.32 15.12
CA GLU A 697 -11.99 -15.43 14.84
C GLU A 697 -13.23 -14.98 14.06
N VAL A 698 -13.70 -13.75 14.27
CA VAL A 698 -14.78 -13.14 13.49
C VAL A 698 -14.28 -12.85 12.08
N VAL A 699 -13.09 -12.25 11.94
CA VAL A 699 -12.48 -11.98 10.62
C VAL A 699 -12.32 -13.26 9.80
N ASP A 700 -11.92 -14.38 10.41
CA ASP A 700 -11.75 -15.66 9.72
C ASP A 700 -13.07 -16.28 9.24
N GLN A 701 -14.20 -15.89 9.82
CA GLN A 701 -15.55 -16.37 9.48
C GLN A 701 -16.23 -15.52 8.40
N LEU A 702 -15.70 -14.32 8.12
CA LEU A 702 -16.34 -13.41 7.17
C LEU A 702 -16.33 -13.99 5.73
N GLU A 703 -17.49 -13.94 5.09
CA GLU A 703 -17.70 -14.33 3.70
C GLU A 703 -18.07 -13.12 2.81
N PRO A 704 -17.82 -13.20 1.50
CA PRO A 704 -18.33 -12.21 0.55
C PRO A 704 -19.85 -12.05 0.64
N GLY A 705 -20.29 -10.83 0.96
CA GLY A 705 -21.69 -10.46 1.15
C GLY A 705 -22.10 -10.18 2.60
N ASP A 706 -21.23 -10.47 3.58
CA ASP A 706 -21.50 -10.12 4.98
C ASP A 706 -21.64 -8.62 5.18
N VAL A 707 -22.49 -8.22 6.12
CA VAL A 707 -22.87 -6.82 6.32
C VAL A 707 -22.16 -6.22 7.53
N ILE A 708 -21.54 -5.06 7.35
CA ILE A 708 -21.14 -4.20 8.45
C ILE A 708 -22.41 -3.56 9.02
N ARG A 709 -22.82 -3.98 10.20
CA ARG A 709 -24.02 -3.46 10.89
C ARG A 709 -23.78 -2.06 11.41
N ARG A 710 -22.62 -1.83 12.01
CA ARG A 710 -22.25 -0.56 12.61
C ARG A 710 -20.74 -0.44 12.77
N VAL A 711 -20.21 0.76 12.59
CA VAL A 711 -18.85 1.11 12.99
C VAL A 711 -18.86 2.19 14.06
N SER A 712 -18.26 1.92 15.22
CA SER A 712 -18.16 2.89 16.32
C SER A 712 -16.70 3.18 16.68
N VAL A 713 -16.44 4.39 17.20
CA VAL A 713 -15.10 4.90 17.50
C VAL A 713 -15.00 5.29 18.98
N TRP A 714 -13.98 4.80 19.66
CA TRP A 714 -13.55 5.24 20.97
C TRP A 714 -12.22 5.99 20.87
N ASP A 715 -12.17 7.23 21.33
CA ASP A 715 -10.98 8.11 21.27
C ASP A 715 -10.48 8.53 22.66
N GLY A 716 -10.86 7.77 23.70
CA GLY A 716 -10.54 8.09 25.10
C GLY A 716 -11.32 9.26 25.70
N LYS A 717 -12.10 10.00 24.90
CA LYS A 717 -12.94 11.12 25.35
C LYS A 717 -14.43 10.80 25.21
N THR A 718 -14.80 10.11 24.13
CA THR A 718 -16.18 9.81 23.76
C THR A 718 -16.56 8.41 24.28
N PRO A 719 -17.63 8.26 25.07
CA PRO A 719 -18.16 6.95 25.45
C PRO A 719 -18.64 6.17 24.22
N ILE A 720 -18.47 4.86 24.22
CA ILE A 720 -19.09 3.98 23.22
C ILE A 720 -20.60 3.95 23.53
N ASN A 721 -21.43 4.40 22.58
CA ASN A 721 -22.90 4.43 22.70
C ASN A 721 -23.58 3.40 21.81
#